data_AF-R7J4F6-F1
#
_entry.id   AF-R7J4F6-F1
#
_cell.length_a   1.000
_cell.length_b   1.000
_cell.length_c   1.000
_cell.angle_alpha   90.00
_cell.angle_beta   90.00
_cell.angle_gamma   90.00
#
_symmetry.space_group_name_H-M   'P 1'
#
loop_
_entity.id
_entity.type
_entity.pdbx_description
1 polymer ?
#
loop_
_entity_poly.entity_id
_entity_poly.type
_entity_poly.pdbx_seq_one_letter_code
_entity_poly.pdbx_strand_id
1 'polypeptide(L)'
;MGMAAGQARLLSITARLTDNELRSQTITNSKLRLADKSTEASQEYMDALNSTQLMYGAYDGNGNLSYQELTANSLLSYGELKNQYSLVNSAGQIMLNGSDIKKYEASNSLAEFLYSYGIPEVENPEYPEALKGIYGNTTTDDGSYLYEKMYDETNPSQWDDYFSAMTDSDIANLQNIVNKAPGDVTEADAQSFANAVNSWKAQVTANSLIKDYPNLGGTFGAYVNGLLDLPEVQFPDKNDPQFTDVSGNSELSEKFNLASKQCYNNCHPPYSGSGQTCYLHVLAYLLDYNGDLSGYPKNFDTTVPGYSISVDSGKITGAAINSQREEYPVGSGNYVPAKDMMKDVSEYLWDEENGCMAPVDNSDTTSYSSSVAEKLLSNYKWVDSDGDGVYEKTLKTWPERVIDTYYAVEHRNELGLQYESLLPILDEFQVDMEKALSSIFNQERYEAAVKDWQTEMAKWLKEIGDLKANYVESLENIPDKTIPDENDARYQWYVNLYYRMGGGEENADGTKNNNNYKELDENLINNAEWLQFALEHGILTMEQASYNENGSEKYPEIGTYDWKAIIYTNASDFKSQEDEVKIAAAEVKYKNKLTEIENQDKKYDQDLKKLDTEHNALQTEYDSVKGVIDKNVERSFKAFS
;
A
#
# COMPACT_ATOMS: atom_id res chain seq x y z
N MET A 1 50.91 -118.52 -3.05
CA MET A 1 50.49 -117.40 -2.19
C MET A 1 51.30 -116.10 -2.40
N GLY A 2 52.52 -116.13 -2.96
CA GLY A 2 53.36 -114.90 -3.12
C GLY A 2 52.95 -113.90 -4.22
N MET A 3 52.28 -114.32 -5.31
CA MET A 3 51.92 -113.40 -6.40
C MET A 3 50.83 -112.39 -6.04
N ALA A 4 49.76 -112.82 -5.36
CA ALA A 4 48.65 -111.94 -5.00
C ALA A 4 49.08 -110.81 -4.03
N ALA A 5 49.97 -111.12 -3.07
CA ALA A 5 50.54 -110.13 -2.16
C ALA A 5 51.47 -109.13 -2.87
N GLY A 6 52.25 -109.59 -3.86
CA GLY A 6 53.10 -108.71 -4.69
C GLY A 6 52.27 -107.77 -5.56
N GLN A 7 51.22 -108.27 -6.21
CA GLN A 7 50.30 -107.46 -7.01
C GLN A 7 49.53 -106.43 -6.18
N ALA A 8 49.04 -106.81 -4.99
CA ALA A 8 48.39 -105.88 -4.07
C ALA A 8 49.33 -104.75 -3.61
N ARG A 9 50.60 -105.08 -3.34
CA ARG A 9 51.63 -104.08 -2.99
C ARG A 9 51.96 -103.17 -4.17
N LEU A 10 52.07 -103.71 -5.38
CA LEU A 10 52.29 -102.93 -6.60
C LEU A 10 51.16 -101.92 -6.81
N LEU A 11 49.89 -102.34 -6.71
CA LEU A 11 48.74 -101.44 -6.79
C LEU A 11 48.78 -100.34 -5.73
N SER A 12 49.18 -100.68 -4.49
CA SER A 12 49.29 -99.70 -3.40
C SER A 12 50.38 -98.66 -3.65
N ILE A 13 51.54 -99.08 -4.17
CA ILE A 13 52.63 -98.15 -4.54
C ILE A 13 52.21 -97.28 -5.74
N THR A 14 51.56 -97.86 -6.75
CA THR A 14 51.01 -97.10 -7.89
C THR A 14 50.00 -96.06 -7.43
N ALA A 15 49.07 -96.41 -6.54
CA ALA A 15 48.11 -95.45 -5.99
C ALA A 15 48.79 -94.28 -5.25
N ARG A 16 49.87 -94.57 -4.50
CA ARG A 16 50.67 -93.54 -3.80
C ARG A 16 51.49 -92.67 -4.77
N LEU A 17 52.03 -93.23 -5.85
CA LEU A 17 52.72 -92.47 -6.89
C LEU A 17 51.75 -91.54 -7.61
N THR A 18 50.56 -92.02 -7.97
CA THR A 18 49.51 -91.21 -8.58
C THR A 18 49.01 -90.11 -7.63
N ASP A 19 48.88 -90.39 -6.33
CA ASP A 19 48.55 -89.37 -5.32
C ASP A 19 49.67 -88.32 -5.18
N ASN A 20 50.94 -88.74 -5.21
CA ASN A 20 52.08 -87.82 -5.20
C ASN A 20 52.08 -86.89 -6.43
N GLU A 21 51.84 -87.45 -7.61
CA GLU A 21 51.73 -86.71 -8.87
C GLU A 21 50.55 -85.71 -8.83
N LEU A 22 49.38 -86.15 -8.35
CA LEU A 22 48.22 -85.28 -8.18
C LEU A 22 48.51 -84.12 -7.21
N ARG A 23 49.21 -84.38 -6.09
CA ARG A 23 49.62 -83.35 -5.13
C ARG A 23 50.63 -82.38 -5.74
N SER A 24 51.61 -82.89 -6.51
CA SER A 24 52.60 -82.07 -7.22
C SER A 24 51.93 -81.12 -8.22
N GLN A 25 50.97 -81.63 -9.00
CA GLN A 25 50.16 -80.82 -9.91
C GLN A 25 49.30 -79.79 -9.17
N THR A 26 48.70 -80.17 -8.03
CA THR A 26 47.91 -79.26 -7.18
C THR A 26 48.76 -78.10 -6.63
N ILE A 27 49.97 -78.40 -6.17
CA ILE A 27 50.91 -77.39 -5.68
C ILE A 27 51.37 -76.51 -6.84
N THR A 28 51.71 -77.09 -7.99
CA THR A 28 52.11 -76.33 -9.19
C THR A 28 51.03 -75.35 -9.64
N ASN A 29 49.76 -75.79 -9.67
CA ASN A 29 48.62 -74.91 -9.94
C ASN A 29 48.45 -73.82 -8.85
N SER A 30 48.76 -74.13 -7.60
CA SER A 30 48.73 -73.15 -6.51
C SER A 30 49.86 -72.12 -6.62
N LYS A 31 51.03 -72.50 -7.12
CA LYS A 31 52.13 -71.56 -7.46
C LYS A 31 51.72 -70.62 -8.61
N LEU A 32 51.06 -71.13 -9.66
CA LEU A 32 50.53 -70.29 -10.73
C LEU A 32 49.54 -69.24 -10.18
N ARG A 33 48.63 -69.63 -9.29
CA ARG A 33 47.70 -68.70 -8.61
C ARG A 33 48.41 -67.67 -7.73
N LEU A 34 49.57 -68.01 -7.16
CA LEU A 34 50.39 -67.03 -6.41
C LEU A 34 51.00 -65.99 -7.35
N ALA A 35 51.44 -66.38 -8.54
CA ALA A 35 51.94 -65.46 -9.55
C ALA A 35 50.83 -64.48 -10.01
N ASP A 36 49.59 -64.96 -10.17
CA ASP A 36 48.44 -64.09 -10.46
C ASP A 36 48.21 -63.06 -9.34
N LYS A 37 48.20 -63.49 -8.08
CA LYS A 37 48.08 -62.59 -6.91
C LYS A 37 49.21 -61.57 -6.82
N SER A 38 50.43 -61.96 -7.19
CA SER A 38 51.58 -61.05 -7.23
C SER A 38 51.38 -59.98 -8.31
N THR A 39 50.79 -60.35 -9.44
CA THR A 39 50.46 -59.43 -10.54
C THR A 39 49.36 -58.46 -10.12
N GLU A 40 48.29 -58.96 -9.48
CA GLU A 40 47.19 -58.14 -8.94
C GLU A 40 47.69 -57.13 -7.89
N ALA A 41 48.52 -57.57 -6.94
CA ALA A 41 49.12 -56.68 -5.94
C ALA A 41 50.00 -55.60 -6.58
N SER A 42 50.72 -55.94 -7.65
CA SER A 42 51.54 -54.99 -8.40
C SER A 42 50.67 -53.97 -9.16
N GLN A 43 49.57 -54.42 -9.77
CA GLN A 43 48.64 -53.53 -10.46
C GLN A 43 47.98 -52.54 -9.49
N GLU A 44 47.49 -53.00 -8.33
CA GLU A 44 46.94 -52.13 -7.27
C GLU A 44 47.92 -51.03 -6.87
N TYR A 45 49.21 -51.36 -6.76
CA TYR A 45 50.26 -50.40 -6.43
C TYR A 45 50.57 -49.43 -7.58
N MET A 46 50.63 -49.93 -8.82
CA MET A 46 50.84 -49.08 -10.01
C MET A 46 49.65 -48.14 -10.26
N ASP A 47 48.43 -48.58 -9.97
CA ASP A 47 47.23 -47.73 -10.05
C ASP A 47 47.27 -46.62 -8.99
N ALA A 48 47.71 -46.92 -7.76
CA ALA A 48 47.91 -45.92 -6.72
C ALA A 48 49.04 -44.94 -7.06
N LEU A 49 50.14 -45.41 -7.67
CA LEU A 49 51.24 -44.55 -8.14
C LEU A 49 50.79 -43.55 -9.22
N ASN A 50 49.85 -43.95 -10.07
CA ASN A 50 49.28 -43.07 -11.09
C ASN A 50 48.08 -42.25 -10.56
N SER A 51 47.67 -42.47 -9.31
CA SER A 51 46.52 -41.77 -8.74
C SER A 51 46.88 -40.32 -8.42
N THR A 52 46.02 -39.41 -8.85
CA THR A 52 46.13 -38.00 -8.54
C THR A 52 44.87 -37.54 -7.84
N GLN A 53 45.04 -36.65 -6.87
CA GLN A 53 43.97 -36.01 -6.13
C GLN A 53 43.86 -34.55 -6.56
N LEU A 54 42.62 -34.06 -6.65
CA LEU A 54 42.36 -32.63 -6.81
C LEU A 54 42.51 -31.91 -5.46
N MET A 55 43.32 -30.87 -5.47
CA MET A 55 43.58 -29.98 -4.34
C MET A 55 42.98 -28.60 -4.60
N TYR A 56 42.45 -27.99 -3.55
CA TYR A 56 41.92 -26.62 -3.56
C TYR A 56 42.94 -25.64 -2.99
N GLY A 57 43.28 -24.61 -3.77
CA GLY A 57 44.10 -23.49 -3.39
C GLY A 57 43.28 -22.44 -2.65
N ALA A 58 43.62 -22.19 -1.38
CA ALA A 58 43.02 -21.15 -0.57
C ALA A 58 44.08 -20.10 -0.22
N TYR A 59 43.73 -18.83 -0.38
CA TYR A 59 44.54 -17.71 0.07
C TYR A 59 44.20 -17.39 1.52
N ASP A 60 45.22 -17.14 2.34
CA ASP A 60 45.00 -16.51 3.65
C ASP A 60 44.79 -15.00 3.52
N GLY A 61 44.40 -14.33 4.60
CA GLY A 61 44.18 -12.87 4.61
C GLY A 61 45.44 -12.03 4.33
N ASN A 62 46.62 -12.65 4.25
CA ASN A 62 47.88 -12.01 3.85
C ASN A 62 48.23 -12.28 2.37
N GLY A 63 47.36 -12.99 1.63
CA GLY A 63 47.56 -13.36 0.24
C GLY A 63 48.49 -14.55 0.01
N ASN A 64 48.82 -15.34 1.05
CA ASN A 64 49.60 -16.56 0.89
C ASN A 64 48.72 -17.70 0.40
N LEU A 65 49.13 -18.35 -0.69
CA LEU A 65 48.45 -19.52 -1.23
C LEU A 65 48.85 -20.80 -0.47
N SER A 66 47.85 -21.53 0.02
CA SER A 66 47.99 -22.87 0.59
C SER A 66 47.06 -23.85 -0.13
N TYR A 67 47.42 -25.13 -0.17
CA TYR A 67 46.58 -26.16 -0.78
C TYR A 67 46.02 -27.08 0.30
N GLN A 68 44.72 -27.37 0.20
CA GLN A 68 43.99 -28.32 1.02
C GLN A 68 43.21 -29.30 0.14
N GLU A 69 42.69 -30.38 0.73
CA GLU A 69 41.86 -31.34 -0.01
C GLU A 69 40.61 -30.65 -0.60
N LEU A 70 40.30 -30.92 -1.87
CA LEU A 70 39.11 -30.39 -2.53
C LEU A 70 37.86 -31.13 -2.01
N THR A 71 37.22 -30.55 -1.00
CA THR A 71 35.93 -31.02 -0.47
C THR A 71 34.81 -30.04 -0.84
N ALA A 72 33.56 -30.51 -0.87
CA ALA A 72 32.43 -29.60 -1.12
C ALA A 72 32.34 -28.52 -0.03
N ASN A 73 32.67 -28.86 1.22
CA ASN A 73 32.73 -27.88 2.30
C ASN A 73 33.78 -26.78 2.04
N SER A 74 34.99 -27.18 1.64
CA SER A 74 36.05 -26.22 1.28
C SER A 74 35.70 -25.37 0.06
N LEU A 75 34.78 -25.81 -0.79
CA LEU A 75 34.36 -25.13 -2.01
C LEU A 75 33.18 -24.17 -1.76
N LEU A 76 32.18 -24.59 -0.98
CA LEU A 76 30.92 -23.87 -0.76
C LEU A 76 30.98 -22.85 0.39
N SER A 77 31.97 -22.95 1.28
CA SER A 77 32.13 -22.02 2.40
C SER A 77 32.76 -20.70 1.98
N TYR A 78 32.39 -19.60 2.63
CA TYR A 78 33.05 -18.30 2.45
C TYR A 78 34.54 -18.35 2.83
N GLY A 79 35.37 -17.55 2.15
CA GLY A 79 36.76 -17.30 2.50
C GLY A 79 37.23 -15.97 1.93
N GLU A 80 38.19 -15.32 2.60
CA GLU A 80 38.79 -14.09 2.07
C GLU A 80 39.56 -14.37 0.77
N LEU A 81 39.45 -13.49 -0.23
CA LEU A 81 40.09 -13.62 -1.54
C LEU A 81 39.73 -14.88 -2.32
N LYS A 82 38.66 -15.58 -1.92
CA LYS A 82 38.21 -16.82 -2.53
C LYS A 82 37.23 -16.55 -3.67
N ASN A 83 37.43 -17.26 -4.79
CA ASN A 83 36.41 -17.37 -5.83
C ASN A 83 35.18 -18.12 -5.31
N GLN A 84 34.00 -17.60 -5.61
CA GLN A 84 32.74 -18.23 -5.20
C GLN A 84 32.33 -19.29 -6.21
N TYR A 85 32.27 -20.54 -5.73
CA TYR A 85 31.88 -21.70 -6.51
C TYR A 85 30.58 -22.32 -5.95
N SER A 86 29.83 -22.98 -6.83
CA SER A 86 28.66 -23.79 -6.45
C SER A 86 28.74 -25.16 -7.11
N LEU A 87 28.04 -26.13 -6.52
CA LEU A 87 27.87 -27.47 -7.06
C LEU A 87 26.41 -27.66 -7.43
N VAL A 88 26.14 -28.14 -8.63
CA VAL A 88 24.79 -28.20 -9.19
C VAL A 88 24.50 -29.60 -9.70
N ASN A 89 23.35 -30.15 -9.34
CA ASN A 89 22.93 -31.46 -9.81
C ASN A 89 22.30 -31.39 -11.23
N SER A 90 21.94 -32.54 -11.79
CA SER A 90 21.32 -32.62 -13.13
C SER A 90 19.94 -31.93 -13.24
N ALA A 91 19.29 -31.61 -12.12
CA ALA A 91 18.04 -30.86 -12.07
C ALA A 91 18.25 -29.33 -11.97
N GLY A 92 19.50 -28.85 -11.91
CA GLY A 92 19.82 -27.42 -11.78
C GLY A 92 19.82 -26.89 -10.33
N GLN A 93 19.58 -27.74 -9.35
CA GLN A 93 19.58 -27.37 -7.92
C GLN A 93 21.01 -27.18 -7.40
N ILE A 94 21.24 -26.09 -6.67
CA ILE A 94 22.48 -25.91 -5.92
C ILE A 94 22.54 -26.89 -4.73
N MET A 95 23.67 -27.57 -4.58
CA MET A 95 23.95 -28.51 -3.51
C MET A 95 24.62 -27.77 -2.34
N LEU A 96 24.02 -27.80 -1.16
CA LEU A 96 24.48 -27.02 0.01
C LEU A 96 24.50 -27.85 1.29
N ASN A 97 25.17 -27.35 2.32
CA ASN A 97 25.09 -27.95 3.65
C ASN A 97 23.70 -27.69 4.27
N GLY A 98 23.30 -28.52 5.24
CA GLY A 98 22.03 -28.36 5.94
C GLY A 98 21.94 -27.07 6.76
N SER A 99 23.05 -26.45 7.18
CA SER A 99 23.02 -25.20 7.96
C SER A 99 22.66 -23.97 7.12
N ASP A 100 23.14 -23.88 5.88
CA ASP A 100 22.88 -22.78 4.97
C ASP A 100 21.44 -22.83 4.49
N ILE A 101 20.92 -24.04 4.25
CA ILE A 101 19.50 -24.27 3.95
C ILE A 101 18.62 -23.83 5.12
N LYS A 102 18.95 -24.23 6.35
CA LYS A 102 18.17 -23.81 7.55
C LYS A 102 18.16 -22.29 7.73
N LYS A 103 19.28 -21.61 7.49
CA LYS A 103 19.34 -20.15 7.54
C LYS A 103 18.47 -19.51 6.47
N TYR A 104 18.52 -20.03 5.24
CA TYR A 104 17.68 -19.56 4.13
C TYR A 104 16.19 -19.77 4.40
N GLU A 105 15.80 -20.96 4.85
CA GLU A 105 14.41 -21.29 5.17
C GLU A 105 13.87 -20.49 6.37
N ALA A 106 14.74 -20.08 7.31
CA ALA A 106 14.37 -19.26 8.46
C ALA A 106 14.30 -17.75 8.15
N SER A 107 14.78 -17.31 6.99
CA SER A 107 14.85 -15.89 6.62
C SER A 107 13.72 -15.52 5.67
N ASN A 108 12.98 -14.46 5.99
CA ASN A 108 11.90 -13.93 5.16
C ASN A 108 12.39 -12.94 4.12
N SER A 109 13.57 -12.35 4.32
CA SER A 109 14.18 -11.37 3.44
C SER A 109 15.68 -11.64 3.24
N LEU A 110 16.26 -10.99 2.22
CA LEU A 110 17.70 -10.97 2.02
C LEU A 110 18.43 -10.42 3.26
N ALA A 111 17.91 -9.35 3.87
CA ALA A 111 18.54 -8.74 5.04
C ALA A 111 18.64 -9.73 6.22
N GLU A 112 17.52 -10.40 6.57
CA GLU A 112 17.51 -11.44 7.61
C GLU A 112 18.52 -12.57 7.32
N PHE A 113 18.60 -12.98 6.05
CA PHE A 113 19.56 -14.00 5.62
C PHE A 113 21.00 -13.53 5.83
N LEU A 114 21.33 -12.29 5.45
CA LEU A 114 22.66 -11.71 5.64
C LEU A 114 23.03 -11.57 7.13
N TYR A 115 22.08 -11.13 7.97
CA TYR A 115 22.26 -11.07 9.42
C TYR A 115 22.53 -12.46 10.04
N SER A 116 21.93 -13.52 9.50
CA SER A 116 22.20 -14.91 9.93
C SER A 116 23.65 -15.37 9.71
N TYR A 117 24.41 -14.69 8.85
CA TYR A 117 25.86 -14.87 8.65
C TYR A 117 26.71 -13.83 9.38
N GLY A 118 26.08 -12.98 10.21
CA GLY A 118 26.74 -11.99 11.04
C GLY A 118 27.27 -10.79 10.26
N ILE A 119 26.65 -10.45 9.12
CA ILE A 119 26.89 -9.16 8.45
C ILE A 119 26.33 -8.07 9.37
N PRO A 120 27.10 -7.00 9.69
CA PRO A 120 26.64 -5.94 10.58
C PRO A 120 25.45 -5.17 10.01
N GLU A 121 24.61 -4.69 10.91
CA GLU A 121 23.61 -3.66 10.63
C GLU A 121 24.28 -2.28 10.59
N VAL A 122 23.97 -1.50 9.57
CA VAL A 122 24.37 -0.08 9.46
C VAL A 122 23.12 0.78 9.27
N GLU A 123 23.22 2.03 9.72
CA GLU A 123 22.13 3.01 9.56
C GLU A 123 21.81 3.20 8.07
N ASN A 124 20.53 3.10 7.73
CA ASN A 124 20.05 3.36 6.38
C ASN A 124 19.93 4.88 6.16
N PRO A 125 20.71 5.49 5.26
CA PRO A 125 20.62 6.92 4.99
C PRO A 125 19.27 7.33 4.38
N GLU A 126 18.52 6.42 3.76
CA GLU A 126 17.21 6.70 3.17
C GLU A 126 16.11 6.85 4.23
N TYR A 127 16.26 6.20 5.39
CA TYR A 127 15.30 6.27 6.50
C TYR A 127 15.05 7.72 7.00
N PRO A 128 16.07 8.50 7.41
CA PRO A 128 15.86 9.88 7.81
C PRO A 128 15.43 10.78 6.65
N GLU A 129 15.78 10.48 5.41
CA GLU A 129 15.33 11.25 4.24
C GLU A 129 13.84 11.01 3.95
N ALA A 130 13.34 9.79 4.12
CA ALA A 130 11.91 9.47 4.03
C ALA A 130 11.11 10.23 5.09
N LEU A 131 11.58 10.25 6.35
CA LEU A 131 10.92 11.01 7.43
C LEU A 131 10.91 12.52 7.18
N LYS A 132 11.98 13.08 6.60
CA LYS A 132 12.00 14.48 6.14
C LYS A 132 11.04 14.72 4.97
N GLY A 133 10.89 13.75 4.07
CA GLY A 133 9.90 13.79 2.99
C GLY A 133 8.46 13.81 3.50
N ILE A 134 8.19 13.16 4.63
CA ILE A 134 6.87 13.11 5.26
C ILE A 134 6.59 14.37 6.09
N TYR A 135 7.48 14.71 7.02
CA TYR A 135 7.24 15.73 8.05
C TYR A 135 7.95 17.08 7.78
N GLY A 136 8.79 17.13 6.75
CA GLY A 136 9.58 18.30 6.39
C GLY A 136 10.91 18.41 7.14
N ASN A 137 11.61 19.51 6.88
CA ASN A 137 12.95 19.81 7.40
C ASN A 137 12.94 20.75 8.61
N THR A 138 11.78 20.95 9.22
CA THR A 138 11.61 21.86 10.35
C THR A 138 12.41 21.37 11.54
N THR A 139 13.16 22.28 12.16
CA THR A 139 13.99 21.99 13.34
C THR A 139 13.38 22.62 14.58
N THR A 140 13.63 22.03 15.74
CA THR A 140 13.21 22.58 17.02
C THR A 140 14.33 23.43 17.65
N ASP A 141 14.03 24.17 18.72
CA ASP A 141 14.99 25.10 19.35
C ASP A 141 16.29 24.43 19.83
N ASP A 142 16.26 23.11 20.06
CA ASP A 142 17.43 22.30 20.45
C ASP A 142 18.29 21.84 19.25
N GLY A 143 17.89 22.16 18.01
CA GLY A 143 18.56 21.77 16.78
C GLY A 143 18.19 20.39 16.24
N SER A 144 17.34 19.61 16.94
CA SER A 144 16.81 18.35 16.42
C SER A 144 15.81 18.61 15.29
N TYR A 145 15.61 17.64 14.40
CA TYR A 145 14.49 17.72 13.48
C TYR A 145 13.17 17.46 14.21
N LEU A 146 12.11 18.11 13.77
CA LEU A 146 10.78 17.96 14.38
C LEU A 146 10.21 16.55 14.17
N TYR A 147 10.53 15.89 13.05
CA TYR A 147 10.09 14.52 12.78
C TYR A 147 10.53 13.54 13.88
N GLU A 148 11.68 13.78 14.53
CA GLU A 148 12.18 12.94 15.64
C GLU A 148 11.24 12.94 16.85
N LYS A 149 10.37 13.95 16.97
CA LYS A 149 9.33 14.05 18.01
C LYS A 149 7.95 13.67 17.50
N MET A 150 7.73 13.73 16.19
CA MET A 150 6.43 13.46 15.56
C MET A 150 6.26 12.01 15.13
N TYR A 151 7.33 11.32 14.72
CA TYR A 151 7.25 9.94 14.28
C TYR A 151 7.44 8.99 15.46
N ASP A 152 6.49 8.07 15.64
CA ASP A 152 6.56 6.99 16.62
C ASP A 152 6.69 5.67 15.86
N GLU A 153 7.85 5.01 15.95
CA GLU A 153 8.13 3.72 15.32
C GLU A 153 7.13 2.62 15.77
N THR A 154 6.58 2.73 16.99
CA THR A 154 5.61 1.77 17.52
C THR A 154 4.18 2.08 17.12
N ASN A 155 3.91 3.30 16.68
CA ASN A 155 2.62 3.74 16.17
C ASN A 155 2.77 4.75 15.02
N PRO A 156 3.18 4.30 13.82
CA PRO A 156 3.40 5.20 12.67
C PRO A 156 2.16 6.00 12.26
N SER A 157 0.96 5.44 12.48
CA SER A 157 -0.34 6.03 12.11
C SER A 157 -0.92 6.97 13.16
N GLN A 158 -0.20 7.28 14.26
CA GLN A 158 -0.75 8.06 15.38
C GLN A 158 -1.38 9.39 14.97
N TRP A 159 -0.80 10.06 13.97
CA TRP A 159 -1.31 11.35 13.50
C TRP A 159 -2.50 11.17 12.56
N ASP A 160 -2.49 10.14 11.71
CA ASP A 160 -3.66 9.81 10.89
C ASP A 160 -4.88 9.52 11.78
N ASP A 161 -4.69 8.76 12.86
CA ASP A 161 -5.72 8.51 13.88
C ASP A 161 -6.18 9.81 14.55
N TYR A 162 -5.24 10.67 14.94
CA TYR A 162 -5.53 11.97 15.56
C TYR A 162 -6.39 12.86 14.65
N PHE A 163 -6.02 12.99 13.37
CA PHE A 163 -6.77 13.82 12.43
C PHE A 163 -8.11 13.18 12.08
N SER A 164 -8.17 11.86 11.88
CA SER A 164 -9.43 11.15 11.60
C SER A 164 -10.45 11.36 12.73
N ALA A 165 -10.02 11.24 13.99
CA ALA A 165 -10.87 11.50 15.15
C ALA A 165 -11.38 12.96 15.22
N MET A 166 -10.60 13.91 14.69
CA MET A 166 -10.95 15.33 14.64
C MET A 166 -11.87 15.68 13.46
N THR A 167 -11.69 15.05 12.29
CA THR A 167 -12.26 15.55 11.03
C THR A 167 -13.35 14.68 10.43
N ASP A 168 -13.38 13.37 10.68
CA ASP A 168 -14.18 12.44 9.86
C ASP A 168 -15.69 12.74 9.91
N SER A 169 -16.22 13.04 11.10
CA SER A 169 -17.64 13.39 11.26
C SER A 169 -17.98 14.71 10.54
N ASP A 170 -17.10 15.70 10.64
CA ASP A 170 -17.30 17.00 10.02
C ASP A 170 -17.19 16.89 8.49
N ILE A 171 -16.17 16.19 7.97
CA ILE A 171 -16.01 15.95 6.53
C ILE A 171 -17.22 15.23 5.95
N ALA A 172 -17.77 14.22 6.64
CA ALA A 172 -18.98 13.53 6.19
C ALA A 172 -20.19 14.49 6.12
N ASN A 173 -20.34 15.38 7.10
CA ASN A 173 -21.39 16.40 7.09
C ASN A 173 -21.20 17.41 5.94
N LEU A 174 -19.98 17.89 5.70
CA LEU A 174 -19.66 18.82 4.61
C LEU A 174 -19.90 18.17 3.23
N GLN A 175 -19.57 16.89 3.09
CA GLN A 175 -19.87 16.10 1.88
C GLN A 175 -21.38 16.00 1.63
N ASN A 176 -22.20 15.86 2.67
CA ASN A 176 -23.65 15.88 2.51
C ASN A 176 -24.16 17.24 1.98
N ILE A 177 -23.57 18.35 2.42
CA ILE A 177 -23.95 19.71 1.98
C ILE A 177 -23.66 19.92 0.49
N VAL A 178 -22.48 19.56 0.00
CA VAL A 178 -22.14 19.74 -1.43
C VAL A 178 -22.95 18.84 -2.37
N ASN A 179 -23.59 17.80 -1.82
CA ASN A 179 -24.46 16.87 -2.55
C ASN A 179 -25.94 17.25 -2.50
N LYS A 180 -26.34 18.25 -1.69
CA LYS A 180 -27.71 18.78 -1.71
C LYS A 180 -28.05 19.37 -3.08
N ALA A 181 -29.33 19.42 -3.42
CA ALA A 181 -29.78 20.22 -4.56
C ALA A 181 -29.48 21.70 -4.28
N PRO A 182 -29.08 22.51 -5.28
CA PRO A 182 -28.68 23.91 -5.04
C PRO A 182 -29.74 24.76 -4.33
N GLY A 183 -31.02 24.54 -4.61
CA GLY A 183 -32.13 25.24 -3.94
C GLY A 183 -32.27 24.93 -2.44
N ASP A 184 -31.73 23.80 -1.98
CA ASP A 184 -31.79 23.35 -0.58
C ASP A 184 -30.57 23.78 0.25
N VAL A 185 -29.57 24.41 -0.37
CA VAL A 185 -28.37 24.89 0.32
C VAL A 185 -28.64 26.26 0.93
N THR A 186 -28.36 26.38 2.22
CA THR A 186 -28.57 27.60 2.99
C THR A 186 -27.26 28.31 3.33
N GLU A 187 -27.34 29.57 3.76
CA GLU A 187 -26.18 30.29 4.30
C GLU A 187 -25.62 29.62 5.57
N ALA A 188 -26.49 29.00 6.38
CA ALA A 188 -26.07 28.21 7.55
C ALA A 188 -25.27 26.95 7.14
N ASP A 189 -25.63 26.30 6.04
CA ASP A 189 -24.84 25.21 5.47
C ASP A 189 -23.45 25.70 5.04
N ALA A 190 -23.38 26.85 4.35
CA ALA A 190 -22.10 27.44 3.95
C ALA A 190 -21.23 27.80 5.17
N GLN A 191 -21.84 28.35 6.22
CA GLN A 191 -21.16 28.68 7.48
C GLN A 191 -20.57 27.43 8.19
N SER A 192 -21.14 26.25 7.96
CA SER A 192 -20.64 25.00 8.54
C SER A 192 -19.20 24.66 8.09
N PHE A 193 -18.80 25.05 6.88
CA PHE A 193 -17.42 24.90 6.40
C PHE A 193 -16.44 25.73 7.22
N ALA A 194 -16.74 27.02 7.39
CA ALA A 194 -15.92 27.92 8.19
C ALA A 194 -15.88 27.49 9.66
N ASN A 195 -17.00 27.02 10.22
CA ASN A 195 -17.05 26.53 11.59
C ASN A 195 -16.17 25.29 11.80
N ALA A 196 -16.24 24.31 10.88
CA ALA A 196 -15.41 23.12 10.93
C ALA A 196 -13.91 23.47 10.85
N VAL A 197 -13.50 24.25 9.85
CA VAL A 197 -12.09 24.65 9.68
C VAL A 197 -11.58 25.46 10.88
N ASN A 198 -12.38 26.39 11.42
CA ASN A 198 -12.01 27.14 12.62
C ASN A 198 -11.85 26.23 13.85
N SER A 199 -12.72 25.23 14.02
CA SER A 199 -12.61 24.22 15.07
C SER A 199 -11.33 23.40 14.93
N TRP A 200 -11.04 22.88 13.74
CA TRP A 200 -9.82 22.12 13.47
C TRP A 200 -8.57 22.97 13.69
N LYS A 201 -8.58 24.23 13.24
CA LYS A 201 -7.48 25.18 13.44
C LYS A 201 -7.22 25.45 14.93
N ALA A 202 -8.27 25.58 15.74
CA ALA A 202 -8.13 25.73 17.18
C ALA A 202 -7.48 24.50 17.84
N GLN A 203 -7.85 23.29 17.41
CA GLN A 203 -7.26 22.05 17.91
C GLN A 203 -5.79 21.89 17.48
N VAL A 204 -5.46 22.17 16.22
CA VAL A 204 -4.08 22.12 15.72
C VAL A 204 -3.18 23.14 16.41
N THR A 205 -3.65 24.38 16.59
CA THR A 205 -2.88 25.45 17.26
C THR A 205 -2.71 25.23 18.77
N ALA A 206 -3.58 24.45 19.40
CA ALA A 206 -3.43 24.03 20.79
C ALA A 206 -2.36 22.94 20.98
N ASN A 207 -1.99 22.22 19.92
CA ASN A 207 -1.00 21.15 19.99
C ASN A 207 0.43 21.70 19.88
N SER A 208 1.28 21.40 20.86
CA SER A 208 2.63 21.97 20.95
C SER A 208 3.57 21.61 19.79
N LEU A 209 3.34 20.48 19.12
CA LEU A 209 4.21 19.98 18.04
C LEU A 209 3.81 20.52 16.67
N ILE A 210 2.52 20.75 16.44
CA ILE A 210 1.97 21.12 15.12
C ILE A 210 1.35 22.53 15.10
N LYS A 211 1.43 23.30 16.19
CA LYS A 211 0.92 24.68 16.25
C LYS A 211 1.45 25.60 15.14
N ASP A 212 2.68 25.37 14.69
CA ASP A 212 3.34 26.12 13.61
C ASP A 212 3.13 25.41 12.26
N TYR A 213 1.92 24.86 12.06
CA TYR A 213 1.53 24.11 10.86
C TYR A 213 1.86 24.80 9.51
N PRO A 214 1.84 26.14 9.37
CA PRO A 214 2.23 26.78 8.11
C PRO A 214 3.69 26.54 7.72
N ASN A 215 4.54 26.17 8.68
CA ASN A 215 5.95 25.85 8.46
C ASN A 215 6.20 24.34 8.40
N LEU A 216 5.18 23.49 8.50
CA LEU A 216 5.34 22.05 8.31
C LEU A 216 5.52 21.75 6.83
N GLY A 217 6.49 20.90 6.52
CA GLY A 217 6.78 20.46 5.16
C GLY A 217 6.36 19.02 4.92
N GLY A 218 6.72 18.52 3.74
CA GLY A 218 6.44 17.14 3.36
C GLY A 218 4.97 16.86 3.11
N THR A 219 4.64 15.57 2.97
CA THR A 219 3.26 15.13 2.71
C THR A 219 2.33 15.37 3.89
N PHE A 220 2.84 15.25 5.13
CA PHE A 220 2.11 15.60 6.34
C PHE A 220 1.78 17.10 6.38
N GLY A 221 2.77 17.96 6.15
CA GLY A 221 2.57 19.41 6.11
C GLY A 221 1.57 19.81 5.02
N ALA A 222 1.65 19.22 3.83
CA ALA A 222 0.70 19.48 2.75
C ALA A 222 -0.74 19.12 3.15
N TYR A 223 -0.95 17.96 3.78
CA TYR A 223 -2.26 17.54 4.30
C TYR A 223 -2.81 18.52 5.35
N VAL A 224 -2.02 18.85 6.38
CA VAL A 224 -2.48 19.77 7.44
C VAL A 224 -2.76 21.16 6.90
N ASN A 225 -1.91 21.69 6.01
CA ASN A 225 -2.14 23.00 5.40
C ASN A 225 -3.39 23.01 4.50
N GLY A 226 -3.57 21.99 3.65
CA GLY A 226 -4.76 21.89 2.80
C GLY A 226 -6.06 21.74 3.60
N LEU A 227 -6.02 20.97 4.70
CA LEU A 227 -7.16 20.82 5.61
C LEU A 227 -7.59 22.14 6.25
N LEU A 228 -6.63 23.02 6.57
CA LEU A 228 -6.88 24.27 7.29
C LEU A 228 -6.99 25.50 6.38
N ASP A 229 -6.82 25.34 5.07
CA ASP A 229 -6.92 26.39 4.07
C ASP A 229 -8.26 26.31 3.33
N LEU A 230 -9.28 26.97 3.91
CA LEU A 230 -10.60 27.03 3.30
C LEU A 230 -10.59 27.97 2.08
N PRO A 231 -11.15 27.59 0.92
CA PRO A 231 -11.18 28.47 -0.24
C PRO A 231 -11.93 29.78 0.02
N GLU A 232 -11.39 30.91 -0.44
CA GLU A 232 -11.99 32.24 -0.30
C GLU A 232 -13.16 32.49 -1.29
N VAL A 233 -14.11 31.57 -1.35
CA VAL A 233 -15.31 31.68 -2.21
C VAL A 233 -16.52 32.07 -1.36
N GLN A 234 -17.10 33.23 -1.64
CA GLN A 234 -18.28 33.72 -0.91
C GLN A 234 -19.53 32.94 -1.34
N PHE A 235 -20.39 32.64 -0.37
CA PHE A 235 -21.71 32.07 -0.66
C PHE A 235 -22.60 33.13 -1.35
N PRO A 236 -23.39 32.78 -2.39
CA PRO A 236 -24.23 33.76 -3.07
C PRO A 236 -25.27 34.42 -2.16
N ASP A 237 -25.35 35.76 -2.18
CA ASP A 237 -26.39 36.53 -1.48
C ASP A 237 -27.65 36.62 -2.36
N LYS A 238 -28.79 36.11 -1.87
CA LYS A 238 -30.08 36.16 -2.58
C LYS A 238 -30.53 37.59 -2.92
N ASN A 239 -30.03 38.59 -2.20
CA ASN A 239 -30.41 39.99 -2.37
C ASN A 239 -29.53 40.73 -3.37
N ASP A 240 -28.50 40.08 -3.92
CA ASP A 240 -27.65 40.69 -4.92
C ASP A 240 -28.49 41.05 -6.16
N PRO A 241 -28.45 42.32 -6.62
CA PRO A 241 -29.18 42.75 -7.81
C PRO A 241 -28.90 41.90 -9.06
N GLN A 242 -27.74 41.22 -9.12
CA GLN A 242 -27.44 40.30 -10.21
C GLN A 242 -28.42 39.14 -10.33
N PHE A 243 -29.17 38.80 -9.27
CA PHE A 243 -30.21 37.76 -9.28
C PHE A 243 -31.62 38.30 -9.49
N THR A 244 -31.77 39.59 -9.82
CA THR A 244 -33.06 40.22 -10.11
C THR A 244 -33.12 40.73 -11.55
N ASP A 245 -34.19 40.38 -12.28
CA ASP A 245 -34.44 40.85 -13.64
C ASP A 245 -35.43 42.04 -13.63
N VAL A 246 -35.11 43.10 -14.39
CA VAL A 246 -35.89 44.36 -14.50
C VAL A 246 -37.19 44.24 -15.30
N SER A 247 -37.52 43.04 -15.79
CA SER A 247 -38.70 42.79 -16.63
C SER A 247 -39.87 42.20 -15.85
N GLY A 248 -40.05 42.59 -14.58
CA GLY A 248 -41.21 42.18 -13.78
C GLY A 248 -42.53 42.67 -14.37
N ASN A 249 -43.60 42.65 -13.57
CA ASN A 249 -44.90 43.13 -14.03
C ASN A 249 -44.94 44.67 -14.05
N SER A 250 -44.18 45.26 -14.97
CA SER A 250 -44.11 46.71 -15.21
C SER A 250 -45.50 47.30 -15.46
N GLU A 251 -46.43 46.48 -15.95
CA GLU A 251 -47.85 46.79 -16.06
C GLU A 251 -48.51 47.08 -14.70
N LEU A 252 -48.35 46.18 -13.72
CA LEU A 252 -48.87 46.36 -12.37
C LEU A 252 -48.18 47.51 -11.64
N SER A 253 -46.87 47.69 -11.85
CA SER A 253 -46.13 48.84 -11.30
C SER A 253 -46.70 50.17 -11.81
N GLU A 254 -46.97 50.28 -13.12
CA GLU A 254 -47.60 51.46 -13.72
C GLU A 254 -49.03 51.67 -13.22
N LYS A 255 -49.83 50.60 -13.13
CA LYS A 255 -51.19 50.62 -12.55
C LYS A 255 -51.19 51.10 -11.10
N PHE A 256 -50.29 50.58 -10.27
CA PHE A 256 -50.13 51.02 -8.88
C PHE A 256 -49.75 52.50 -8.80
N ASN A 257 -48.73 52.93 -9.56
CA ASN A 257 -48.30 54.34 -9.58
C ASN A 257 -49.48 55.25 -9.96
N LEU A 258 -50.15 54.99 -11.07
CA LEU A 258 -51.27 55.80 -11.55
C LEU A 258 -52.43 55.85 -10.55
N ALA A 259 -52.85 54.70 -10.03
CA ALA A 259 -54.00 54.62 -9.14
C ALA A 259 -53.73 55.24 -7.76
N SER A 260 -52.56 55.00 -7.19
CA SER A 260 -52.20 55.52 -5.85
C SER A 260 -51.87 57.02 -5.87
N LYS A 261 -51.38 57.55 -7.01
CA LYS A 261 -50.82 58.90 -7.16
C LYS A 261 -51.60 60.01 -6.49
N GLN A 262 -52.92 60.06 -6.68
CA GLN A 262 -53.73 61.14 -6.11
C GLN A 262 -53.79 61.07 -4.58
N CYS A 263 -53.97 59.87 -4.01
CA CYS A 263 -54.01 59.69 -2.56
C CYS A 263 -52.61 59.87 -1.93
N TYR A 264 -51.56 59.44 -2.63
CA TYR A 264 -50.16 59.69 -2.26
C TYR A 264 -49.82 61.19 -2.27
N ASN A 265 -50.15 61.93 -3.33
CA ASN A 265 -49.87 63.37 -3.38
C ASN A 265 -50.66 64.15 -2.30
N ASN A 266 -51.92 63.76 -2.04
CA ASN A 266 -52.75 64.43 -1.04
C ASN A 266 -52.28 64.20 0.40
N CYS A 267 -51.49 63.15 0.62
CA CYS A 267 -50.91 62.87 1.93
C CYS A 267 -49.64 63.70 2.23
N HIS A 268 -49.19 64.53 1.28
CA HIS A 268 -48.04 65.41 1.40
C HIS A 268 -48.44 66.90 1.55
N PRO A 269 -47.61 67.73 2.22
CA PRO A 269 -47.79 69.19 2.24
C PRO A 269 -47.69 69.83 0.83
N PRO A 270 -48.52 70.82 0.46
CA PRO A 270 -49.63 71.40 1.23
C PRO A 270 -50.86 70.49 1.18
N TYR A 271 -51.18 69.85 2.31
CA TYR A 271 -52.24 68.84 2.43
C TYR A 271 -53.56 69.30 1.78
N SER A 272 -54.27 68.37 1.14
CA SER A 272 -55.61 68.61 0.60
C SER A 272 -56.64 67.72 1.31
N GLY A 273 -57.82 68.26 1.64
CA GLY A 273 -58.88 67.51 2.34
C GLY A 273 -58.41 66.91 3.68
N SER A 274 -58.66 65.61 3.89
CA SER A 274 -58.23 64.85 5.07
C SER A 274 -56.75 64.42 5.02
N GLY A 275 -55.86 65.22 4.40
CA GLY A 275 -54.54 64.84 3.90
C GLY A 275 -53.75 63.79 4.69
N GLN A 276 -53.61 63.93 6.01
CA GLN A 276 -52.85 62.98 6.84
C GLN A 276 -53.40 61.54 6.86
N THR A 277 -54.65 61.33 6.44
CA THR A 277 -55.26 59.99 6.32
C THR A 277 -55.35 59.52 4.87
N CYS A 278 -54.86 60.30 3.89
CA CYS A 278 -55.04 59.98 2.48
C CYS A 278 -54.31 58.70 2.06
N TYR A 279 -53.13 58.42 2.61
CA TYR A 279 -52.38 57.21 2.27
C TYR A 279 -53.02 55.91 2.82
N LEU A 280 -53.83 56.01 3.89
CA LEU A 280 -54.61 54.85 4.38
C LEU A 280 -55.57 54.31 3.31
N HIS A 281 -56.00 55.12 2.34
CA HIS A 281 -56.80 54.61 1.23
C HIS A 281 -55.96 53.74 0.29
N VAL A 282 -54.72 54.14 -0.02
CA VAL A 282 -53.80 53.32 -0.84
C VAL A 282 -53.60 51.97 -0.16
N LEU A 283 -53.24 51.99 1.13
CA LEU A 283 -53.05 50.78 1.91
C LEU A 283 -54.34 49.95 2.01
N ALA A 284 -55.52 50.56 2.22
CA ALA A 284 -56.80 49.84 2.25
C ALA A 284 -57.08 49.10 0.94
N TYR A 285 -56.75 49.70 -0.21
CA TYR A 285 -56.89 49.06 -1.52
C TYR A 285 -55.86 47.96 -1.78
N LEU A 286 -54.78 47.86 -0.99
CA LEU A 286 -53.79 46.79 -1.05
C LEU A 286 -54.11 45.65 -0.06
N LEU A 287 -55.11 45.80 0.80
CA LEU A 287 -55.52 44.82 1.82
C LEU A 287 -56.63 43.91 1.29
N ASP A 288 -56.25 42.99 0.40
CA ASP A 288 -57.13 41.97 -0.19
C ASP A 288 -58.35 42.58 -0.90
N TYR A 289 -58.17 43.65 -1.68
CA TYR A 289 -59.27 44.25 -2.42
C TYR A 289 -59.52 43.51 -3.76
N ASN A 290 -60.67 42.87 -3.87
CA ASN A 290 -61.09 42.08 -5.05
C ASN A 290 -62.22 42.75 -5.87
N GLY A 291 -62.60 43.98 -5.52
CA GLY A 291 -63.74 44.69 -6.14
C GLY A 291 -65.11 44.42 -5.52
N ASP A 292 -65.22 43.45 -4.60
CA ASP A 292 -66.44 43.18 -3.84
C ASP A 292 -66.34 43.75 -2.42
N LEU A 293 -67.36 44.53 -2.03
CA LEU A 293 -67.44 45.17 -0.72
C LEU A 293 -68.31 44.38 0.28
N SER A 294 -68.93 43.27 -0.14
CA SER A 294 -69.82 42.48 0.72
C SER A 294 -69.13 41.89 1.96
N GLY A 295 -67.81 41.67 1.89
CA GLY A 295 -66.98 41.13 2.96
C GLY A 295 -66.38 42.17 3.92
N TYR A 296 -66.80 43.44 3.87
CA TYR A 296 -66.30 44.49 4.76
C TYR A 296 -67.17 44.64 6.02
N PRO A 297 -66.58 44.98 7.19
CA PRO A 297 -65.17 45.30 7.41
C PRO A 297 -64.26 44.07 7.39
N LYS A 298 -63.06 44.23 6.84
CA LYS A 298 -62.01 43.19 6.84
C LYS A 298 -61.08 43.39 8.03
N ASN A 299 -60.71 42.31 8.71
CA ASN A 299 -59.82 42.34 9.88
C ASN A 299 -58.52 41.64 9.56
N PHE A 300 -57.42 42.22 10.01
CA PHE A 300 -56.07 41.68 9.79
C PHE A 300 -55.25 41.84 11.07
N ASP A 301 -54.45 40.81 11.38
CA ASP A 301 -53.50 40.85 12.48
C ASP A 301 -52.16 41.38 11.96
N THR A 302 -51.54 42.28 12.74
CA THR A 302 -50.19 42.77 12.42
C THR A 302 -49.14 41.71 12.73
N THR A 303 -47.91 41.88 12.26
CA THR A 303 -46.80 40.98 12.59
C THR A 303 -46.35 41.07 14.06
N VAL A 304 -46.85 42.07 14.81
CA VAL A 304 -46.63 42.21 16.25
C VAL A 304 -47.84 41.65 17.02
N PRO A 305 -47.66 40.62 17.86
CA PRO A 305 -48.78 39.99 18.56
C PRO A 305 -49.60 40.97 19.41
N GLY A 306 -50.93 40.85 19.35
CA GLY A 306 -51.88 41.65 20.13
C GLY A 306 -52.33 42.96 19.47
N TYR A 307 -51.89 43.23 18.25
CA TYR A 307 -52.27 44.41 17.46
C TYR A 307 -52.95 43.97 16.16
N SER A 308 -54.12 44.55 15.88
CA SER A 308 -54.96 44.21 14.73
C SER A 308 -55.63 45.46 14.14
N ILE A 309 -55.93 45.43 12.85
CA ILE A 309 -56.68 46.50 12.14
C ILE A 309 -58.06 46.00 11.71
N SER A 310 -59.00 46.94 11.56
CA SER A 310 -60.32 46.68 10.97
C SER A 310 -60.62 47.74 9.90
N VAL A 311 -60.65 47.31 8.64
CA VAL A 311 -60.83 48.19 7.49
C VAL A 311 -62.28 48.18 7.05
N ASP A 312 -62.98 49.31 7.22
CA ASP A 312 -64.35 49.50 6.74
C ASP A 312 -64.42 49.84 5.25
N SER A 313 -65.54 49.46 4.62
CA SER A 313 -65.91 49.79 3.24
C SER A 313 -65.88 51.30 2.93
N GLY A 314 -66.06 52.17 3.94
CA GLY A 314 -65.90 53.61 3.83
C GLY A 314 -64.48 54.05 3.46
N LYS A 315 -63.43 53.31 3.89
CA LYS A 315 -62.03 53.56 3.53
C LYS A 315 -61.74 53.24 2.05
N ILE A 316 -62.61 52.44 1.42
CA ILE A 316 -62.54 52.17 -0.02
C ILE A 316 -63.41 53.21 -0.75
N THR A 317 -64.70 53.27 -0.41
CA THR A 317 -65.69 54.07 -1.15
C THR A 317 -65.50 55.58 -1.01
N GLY A 318 -64.91 56.06 0.09
CA GLY A 318 -64.61 57.46 0.34
C GLY A 318 -63.30 57.97 -0.26
N ALA A 319 -62.51 57.11 -0.91
CA ALA A 319 -61.22 57.45 -1.49
C ALA A 319 -61.33 58.11 -2.87
N ALA A 320 -60.32 58.92 -3.25
CA ALA A 320 -60.21 59.39 -4.63
C ALA A 320 -60.12 58.20 -5.63
N ILE A 321 -59.39 57.14 -5.26
CA ILE A 321 -59.22 55.89 -6.01
C ILE A 321 -60.56 55.29 -6.47
N ASN A 322 -61.62 55.38 -5.66
CA ASN A 322 -62.94 54.82 -5.98
C ASN A 322 -63.63 55.54 -7.15
N SER A 323 -63.38 56.84 -7.30
CA SER A 323 -64.11 57.71 -8.23
C SER A 323 -63.27 58.19 -9.42
N GLN A 324 -61.93 58.20 -9.28
CA GLN A 324 -61.02 58.68 -10.31
C GLN A 324 -60.87 57.65 -11.46
N ARG A 325 -60.54 58.17 -12.65
CA ARG A 325 -60.22 57.39 -13.83
C ARG A 325 -58.90 57.90 -14.39
N GLU A 326 -58.00 56.99 -14.69
CA GLU A 326 -56.68 57.29 -15.21
C GLU A 326 -56.54 56.78 -16.65
N GLU A 327 -55.77 57.50 -17.45
CA GLU A 327 -55.47 57.09 -18.82
C GLU A 327 -54.47 55.93 -18.80
N TYR A 328 -54.85 54.78 -19.36
CA TYR A 328 -54.04 53.57 -19.29
C TYR A 328 -54.14 52.69 -20.56
N PRO A 329 -53.00 52.31 -21.17
CA PRO A 329 -51.65 52.84 -20.90
C PRO A 329 -51.56 54.35 -21.17
N VAL A 330 -50.57 55.05 -20.60
CA VAL A 330 -50.42 56.50 -20.79
C VAL A 330 -50.30 56.85 -22.27
N GLY A 331 -51.13 57.77 -22.77
CA GLY A 331 -51.17 58.18 -24.17
C GLY A 331 -52.09 57.33 -25.07
N SER A 332 -52.81 56.36 -24.50
CA SER A 332 -53.78 55.52 -25.23
C SER A 332 -55.12 56.19 -25.53
N GLY A 333 -55.46 57.27 -24.82
CA GLY A 333 -56.79 57.87 -24.81
C GLY A 333 -57.88 57.04 -24.11
N ASN A 334 -57.53 55.91 -23.50
CA ASN A 334 -58.47 55.01 -22.79
C ASN A 334 -58.44 55.27 -21.28
N TYR A 335 -59.59 55.52 -20.65
CA TYR A 335 -59.70 55.88 -19.23
C TYR A 335 -60.28 54.76 -18.38
N VAL A 336 -59.44 54.12 -17.59
CA VAL A 336 -59.77 52.97 -16.73
C VAL A 336 -59.98 53.45 -15.28
N PRO A 337 -60.97 52.91 -14.54
CA PRO A 337 -61.15 53.24 -13.12
C PRO A 337 -59.92 52.84 -12.29
N ALA A 338 -59.42 53.75 -11.45
CA ALA A 338 -58.23 53.48 -10.63
C ALA A 338 -58.46 52.37 -9.60
N LYS A 339 -59.70 52.21 -9.12
CA LYS A 339 -60.07 51.06 -8.27
C LYS A 339 -59.87 49.72 -8.97
N ASP A 340 -60.08 49.63 -10.29
CA ASP A 340 -59.89 48.37 -11.03
C ASP A 340 -58.39 48.10 -11.22
N MET A 341 -57.58 49.14 -11.39
CA MET A 341 -56.11 49.03 -11.37
C MET A 341 -55.59 48.55 -10.01
N MET A 342 -56.09 49.10 -8.90
CA MET A 342 -55.71 48.65 -7.56
C MET A 342 -56.20 47.23 -7.24
N LYS A 343 -57.31 46.81 -7.85
CA LYS A 343 -57.76 45.42 -7.77
C LYS A 343 -56.71 44.47 -8.34
N ASP A 344 -56.24 44.73 -9.56
CA ASP A 344 -55.22 43.91 -10.20
C ASP A 344 -53.94 43.81 -9.34
N VAL A 345 -53.52 44.94 -8.74
CA VAL A 345 -52.35 45.00 -7.84
C VAL A 345 -52.60 44.21 -6.57
N SER A 346 -53.76 44.38 -5.93
CA SER A 346 -54.08 43.67 -4.69
C SER A 346 -54.22 42.17 -4.90
N GLU A 347 -54.86 41.72 -5.99
CA GLU A 347 -54.97 40.28 -6.30
C GLU A 347 -53.58 39.67 -6.52
N TYR A 348 -52.67 40.39 -7.19
CA TYR A 348 -51.30 39.92 -7.39
C TYR A 348 -50.51 39.77 -6.08
N LEU A 349 -50.60 40.75 -5.17
CA LEU A 349 -49.87 40.74 -3.90
C LEU A 349 -50.35 39.66 -2.93
N TRP A 350 -51.62 39.26 -3.02
CA TRP A 350 -52.26 38.30 -2.11
C TRP A 350 -52.31 36.87 -2.66
N ASP A 351 -51.86 36.66 -3.89
CA ASP A 351 -51.67 35.33 -4.45
C ASP A 351 -50.32 34.77 -3.96
N GLU A 352 -50.40 33.72 -3.15
CA GLU A 352 -49.24 33.06 -2.54
C GLU A 352 -48.25 32.54 -3.59
N GLU A 353 -48.71 32.20 -4.81
CA GLU A 353 -47.84 31.72 -5.89
C GLU A 353 -46.87 32.81 -6.40
N ASN A 354 -47.18 34.09 -6.19
CA ASN A 354 -46.34 35.20 -6.63
C ASN A 354 -45.20 35.53 -5.64
N GLY A 355 -45.19 34.97 -4.42
CA GLY A 355 -44.06 35.05 -3.49
C GLY A 355 -43.55 36.47 -3.17
N CYS A 356 -44.43 37.46 -3.16
CA CYS A 356 -44.08 38.89 -3.07
C CYS A 356 -43.60 39.27 -1.65
N MET A 357 -42.27 39.43 -1.49
CA MET A 357 -41.65 39.86 -0.23
C MET A 357 -41.34 41.36 -0.22
N ALA A 358 -41.38 41.98 0.96
CA ALA A 358 -40.86 43.34 1.18
C ALA A 358 -39.37 43.41 0.78
N PRO A 359 -38.83 44.57 0.38
CA PRO A 359 -37.42 44.68 0.05
C PRO A 359 -36.55 44.59 1.29
N VAL A 360 -35.36 44.02 1.10
CA VAL A 360 -34.31 44.01 2.12
C VAL A 360 -33.83 45.43 2.40
N ASP A 361 -33.83 45.80 3.68
CA ASP A 361 -33.22 47.04 4.16
C ASP A 361 -31.96 46.68 4.97
N ASN A 362 -30.81 46.78 4.32
CA ASN A 362 -29.50 46.53 4.93
C ASN A 362 -29.11 47.56 6.01
N SER A 363 -29.85 48.67 6.13
CA SER A 363 -29.68 49.66 7.18
C SER A 363 -30.59 49.43 8.39
N ASP A 364 -31.48 48.44 8.32
CA ASP A 364 -32.43 48.11 9.37
C ASP A 364 -31.71 47.52 10.61
N THR A 365 -31.67 48.31 11.67
CA THR A 365 -31.08 47.95 12.97
C THR A 365 -32.09 47.41 13.99
N THR A 366 -33.34 47.18 13.58
CA THR A 366 -34.39 46.70 14.47
C THR A 366 -34.14 45.26 14.93
N SER A 367 -34.58 44.97 16.15
CA SER A 367 -34.46 43.68 16.82
C SER A 367 -35.78 43.30 17.49
N TYR A 368 -35.90 42.07 18.00
CA TYR A 368 -37.10 41.64 18.73
C TYR A 368 -37.43 42.56 19.93
N SER A 369 -36.38 43.10 20.57
CA SER A 369 -36.47 44.03 21.71
C SER A 369 -36.83 45.48 21.34
N SER A 370 -36.87 45.81 20.04
CA SER A 370 -37.27 47.13 19.56
C SER A 370 -38.74 47.44 19.91
N SER A 371 -39.08 48.72 19.92
CA SER A 371 -40.43 49.19 20.21
C SER A 371 -41.45 48.66 19.20
N VAL A 372 -42.73 48.63 19.59
CA VAL A 372 -43.83 48.19 18.70
C VAL A 372 -43.84 49.01 17.40
N ALA A 373 -43.64 50.32 17.50
CA ALA A 373 -43.58 51.21 16.35
C ALA A 373 -42.43 50.85 15.38
N GLU A 374 -41.23 50.62 15.90
CA GLU A 374 -40.07 50.23 15.09
C GLU A 374 -40.28 48.87 14.40
N LYS A 375 -40.87 47.90 15.11
CA LYS A 375 -41.15 46.57 14.55
C LYS A 375 -42.22 46.60 13.45
N LEU A 376 -43.26 47.41 13.62
CA LEU A 376 -44.30 47.58 12.60
C LEU A 376 -43.75 48.27 11.34
N LEU A 377 -42.91 49.29 11.51
CA LEU A 377 -42.35 50.07 10.39
C LEU A 377 -41.15 49.40 9.71
N SER A 378 -40.55 48.39 10.33
CA SER A 378 -39.51 47.54 9.72
C SER A 378 -40.06 46.70 8.55
N ASN A 379 -39.19 46.40 7.57
CA ASN A 379 -39.49 45.41 6.53
C ASN A 379 -39.43 43.96 7.05
N TYR A 380 -39.04 43.75 8.31
CA TYR A 380 -38.83 42.44 8.92
C TYR A 380 -39.81 42.16 10.06
N LYS A 381 -40.15 40.88 10.21
CA LYS A 381 -40.87 40.30 11.35
C LYS A 381 -39.93 39.40 12.15
N TRP A 382 -40.38 39.02 13.34
CA TRP A 382 -39.63 38.17 14.25
C TRP A 382 -40.40 36.89 14.52
N VAL A 383 -39.84 35.76 14.09
CA VAL A 383 -40.47 34.44 14.16
C VAL A 383 -39.68 33.56 15.11
N ASP A 384 -40.38 32.89 16.04
CA ASP A 384 -39.82 31.82 16.86
C ASP A 384 -40.18 30.50 16.18
N SER A 385 -39.29 30.05 15.29
CA SER A 385 -39.51 28.89 14.42
C SER A 385 -39.59 27.57 15.21
N ASP A 386 -38.84 27.47 16.31
CA ASP A 386 -38.65 26.23 17.09
C ASP A 386 -39.35 26.25 18.47
N GLY A 387 -39.91 27.39 18.87
CA GLY A 387 -40.60 27.55 20.15
C GLY A 387 -39.65 27.63 21.36
N ASP A 388 -38.37 27.93 21.13
CA ASP A 388 -37.32 27.99 22.16
C ASP A 388 -37.13 29.41 22.74
N GLY A 389 -37.87 30.39 22.22
CA GLY A 389 -37.81 31.78 22.62
C GLY A 389 -36.70 32.59 21.93
N VAL A 390 -36.02 32.01 20.94
CA VAL A 390 -35.08 32.71 20.05
C VAL A 390 -35.83 33.16 18.80
N TYR A 391 -35.91 34.47 18.60
CA TYR A 391 -36.64 35.07 17.50
C TYR A 391 -35.73 35.40 16.32
N GLU A 392 -35.98 34.75 15.18
CA GLU A 392 -35.29 34.99 13.92
C GLU A 392 -35.88 36.19 13.18
N LYS A 393 -35.00 37.02 12.60
CA LYS A 393 -35.40 38.18 11.79
C LYS A 393 -35.72 37.70 10.37
N THR A 394 -36.99 37.73 9.99
CA THR A 394 -37.48 37.26 8.69
C THR A 394 -38.10 38.41 7.91
N LEU A 395 -37.93 38.44 6.60
CA LEU A 395 -38.54 39.46 5.75
C LEU A 395 -40.08 39.33 5.76
N LYS A 396 -40.80 40.45 5.78
CA LYS A 396 -42.27 40.46 5.68
C LYS A 396 -42.70 40.14 4.25
N THR A 397 -43.86 39.51 4.11
CA THR A 397 -44.58 39.54 2.82
C THR A 397 -45.10 40.95 2.58
N TRP A 398 -45.41 41.30 1.33
CA TRP A 398 -46.05 42.58 1.03
C TRP A 398 -47.39 42.77 1.75
N PRO A 399 -48.29 41.77 1.82
CA PRO A 399 -49.48 41.84 2.68
C PRO A 399 -49.16 42.21 4.14
N GLU A 400 -48.17 41.56 4.76
CA GLU A 400 -47.74 41.85 6.14
C GLU A 400 -47.23 43.29 6.30
N ARG A 401 -46.39 43.76 5.34
CA ARG A 401 -45.90 45.15 5.35
C ARG A 401 -47.05 46.15 5.19
N VAL A 402 -48.02 45.88 4.33
CA VAL A 402 -49.22 46.73 4.14
C VAL A 402 -50.03 46.81 5.43
N ILE A 403 -50.30 45.67 6.08
CA ILE A 403 -51.07 45.60 7.34
C ILE A 403 -50.38 46.41 8.45
N ASP A 404 -49.08 46.18 8.64
CA ASP A 404 -48.33 46.84 9.70
C ASP A 404 -48.21 48.36 9.46
N THR A 405 -47.96 48.76 8.21
CA THR A 405 -47.91 50.18 7.83
C THR A 405 -49.28 50.83 8.02
N TYR A 406 -50.37 50.13 7.68
CA TYR A 406 -51.72 50.62 7.92
C TYR A 406 -51.97 50.86 9.42
N TYR A 407 -51.63 49.88 10.27
CA TYR A 407 -51.76 50.01 11.71
C TYR A 407 -50.95 51.20 12.23
N ALA A 408 -49.68 51.31 11.82
CA ALA A 408 -48.78 52.37 12.28
C ALA A 408 -49.27 53.77 11.90
N VAL A 409 -49.84 53.94 10.71
CA VAL A 409 -50.39 55.23 10.24
C VAL A 409 -51.70 55.57 10.93
N GLU A 410 -52.61 54.60 11.09
CA GLU A 410 -53.93 54.82 11.71
C GLU A 410 -53.80 55.10 13.22
N HIS A 411 -52.96 54.32 13.92
CA HIS A 411 -52.75 54.40 15.37
C HIS A 411 -51.50 55.20 15.76
N ARG A 412 -50.97 56.05 14.88
CA ARG A 412 -49.72 56.82 15.10
C ARG A 412 -49.65 57.53 16.45
N ASN A 413 -50.77 58.07 16.93
CA ASN A 413 -50.84 58.79 18.19
C ASN A 413 -50.63 57.86 19.40
N GLU A 414 -51.17 56.64 19.33
CA GLU A 414 -51.00 55.60 20.36
C GLU A 414 -49.56 55.06 20.39
N LEU A 415 -48.91 55.04 19.23
CA LEU A 415 -47.51 54.67 19.05
C LEU A 415 -46.52 55.82 19.34
N GLY A 416 -47.00 57.03 19.62
CA GLY A 416 -46.16 58.20 19.88
C GLY A 416 -45.46 58.78 18.63
N LEU A 417 -45.93 58.44 17.43
CA LEU A 417 -45.36 58.86 16.15
C LEU A 417 -45.97 60.18 15.66
N GLN A 418 -45.14 61.09 15.16
CA GLN A 418 -45.61 62.26 14.43
C GLN A 418 -45.91 61.89 12.98
N TYR A 419 -46.87 62.55 12.35
CA TYR A 419 -47.22 62.22 10.97
C TYR A 419 -46.08 62.54 10.00
N GLU A 420 -45.37 63.64 10.25
CA GLU A 420 -44.24 64.09 9.45
C GLU A 420 -43.07 63.10 9.48
N SER A 421 -42.90 62.34 10.57
CA SER A 421 -41.90 61.26 10.63
C SER A 421 -42.29 60.00 9.85
N LEU A 422 -43.57 59.85 9.49
CA LEU A 422 -44.04 58.73 8.66
C LEU A 422 -43.85 59.02 7.16
N LEU A 423 -43.81 60.28 6.73
CA LEU A 423 -43.73 60.63 5.31
C LEU A 423 -42.56 59.96 4.58
N PRO A 424 -41.31 59.96 5.09
CA PRO A 424 -40.22 59.26 4.41
C PRO A 424 -40.46 57.75 4.26
N ILE A 425 -41.13 57.14 5.24
CA ILE A 425 -41.45 55.70 5.21
C ILE A 425 -42.57 55.43 4.19
N LEU A 426 -43.53 56.34 4.04
CA LEU A 426 -44.57 56.24 3.02
C LEU A 426 -44.01 56.48 1.60
N ASP A 427 -43.05 57.39 1.46
CA ASP A 427 -42.31 57.62 0.20
C ASP A 427 -41.51 56.38 -0.19
N GLU A 428 -40.81 55.80 0.78
CA GLU A 428 -40.06 54.55 0.60
C GLU A 428 -40.99 53.40 0.25
N PHE A 429 -42.10 53.22 0.98
CA PHE A 429 -43.11 52.21 0.68
C PHE A 429 -43.62 52.35 -0.76
N GLN A 430 -43.93 53.57 -1.20
CA GLN A 430 -44.39 53.86 -2.56
C GLN A 430 -43.37 53.42 -3.61
N VAL A 431 -42.11 53.82 -3.45
CA VAL A 431 -41.02 53.48 -4.38
C VAL A 431 -40.71 51.98 -4.36
N ASP A 432 -40.71 51.38 -3.18
CA ASP A 432 -40.45 49.96 -3.00
C ASP A 432 -41.51 49.09 -3.63
N MET A 433 -42.79 49.46 -3.51
CA MET A 433 -43.90 48.74 -4.12
C MET A 433 -43.80 48.80 -5.65
N GLU A 434 -43.50 49.97 -6.20
CA GLU A 434 -43.28 50.14 -7.64
C GLU A 434 -42.13 49.28 -8.14
N LYS A 435 -41.01 49.26 -7.41
CA LYS A 435 -39.85 48.42 -7.75
C LYS A 435 -40.18 46.95 -7.66
N ALA A 436 -40.77 46.49 -6.56
CA ALA A 436 -41.11 45.09 -6.32
C ALA A 436 -42.05 44.54 -7.39
N LEU A 437 -43.07 45.31 -7.80
CA LEU A 437 -43.96 44.92 -8.90
C LEU A 437 -43.24 44.85 -10.25
N SER A 438 -42.15 45.61 -10.43
CA SER A 438 -41.37 45.67 -11.68
C SER A 438 -40.13 44.77 -11.73
N SER A 439 -39.83 44.00 -10.68
CA SER A 439 -38.66 43.12 -10.59
C SER A 439 -39.05 41.65 -10.35
N ILE A 440 -38.35 40.69 -10.98
CA ILE A 440 -38.52 39.25 -10.73
C ILE A 440 -37.20 38.64 -10.26
N PHE A 441 -37.23 37.88 -9.16
CA PHE A 441 -36.07 37.09 -8.71
C PHE A 441 -35.82 35.92 -9.67
N ASN A 442 -34.58 35.79 -10.14
CA ASN A 442 -34.16 34.74 -11.07
C ASN A 442 -33.55 33.56 -10.29
N GLN A 443 -34.42 32.62 -9.91
CA GLN A 443 -34.05 31.45 -9.12
C GLN A 443 -33.01 30.57 -9.83
N GLU A 444 -33.12 30.36 -11.15
CA GLU A 444 -32.17 29.55 -11.92
C GLU A 444 -30.75 30.13 -11.87
N ARG A 445 -30.61 31.46 -11.98
CA ARG A 445 -29.32 32.15 -11.89
C ARG A 445 -28.71 32.05 -10.48
N TYR A 446 -29.54 32.17 -9.44
CA TYR A 446 -29.09 32.00 -8.06
C TYR A 446 -28.63 30.56 -7.80
N GLU A 447 -29.44 29.57 -8.19
CA GLU A 447 -29.10 28.15 -8.01
C GLU A 447 -27.85 27.74 -8.80
N ALA A 448 -27.60 28.34 -9.97
CA ALA A 448 -26.35 28.17 -10.71
C ALA A 448 -25.14 28.72 -9.93
N ALA A 449 -25.25 29.91 -9.34
CA ALA A 449 -24.18 30.47 -8.51
C ALA A 449 -23.92 29.61 -7.25
N VAL A 450 -24.98 29.08 -6.64
CA VAL A 450 -24.85 28.13 -5.51
C VAL A 450 -24.15 26.85 -5.97
N LYS A 451 -24.44 26.37 -7.18
CA LYS A 451 -23.78 25.19 -7.75
C LYS A 451 -22.29 25.42 -8.01
N ASP A 452 -21.91 26.61 -8.45
CA ASP A 452 -20.50 26.99 -8.62
C ASP A 452 -19.76 26.99 -7.28
N TRP A 453 -20.37 27.57 -6.24
CA TRP A 453 -19.85 27.50 -4.87
C TRP A 453 -19.70 26.04 -4.37
N GLN A 454 -20.73 25.20 -4.55
CA GLN A 454 -20.67 23.77 -4.17
C GLN A 454 -19.54 23.04 -4.90
N THR A 455 -19.28 23.40 -6.17
CA THR A 455 -18.24 22.77 -6.99
C THR A 455 -16.85 23.09 -6.45
N GLU A 456 -16.59 24.34 -6.06
CA GLU A 456 -15.31 24.72 -5.43
C GLU A 456 -15.13 24.05 -4.07
N MET A 457 -16.17 24.01 -3.23
CA MET A 457 -16.11 23.31 -1.93
C MET A 457 -15.90 21.80 -2.09
N ALA A 458 -16.56 21.16 -3.06
CA ALA A 458 -16.38 19.73 -3.33
C ALA A 458 -14.97 19.41 -3.85
N LYS A 459 -14.40 20.30 -4.67
CA LYS A 459 -13.03 20.19 -5.15
C LYS A 459 -12.04 20.24 -3.99
N TRP A 460 -12.20 21.21 -3.09
CA TRP A 460 -11.38 21.31 -1.88
C TRP A 460 -11.49 20.06 -0.98
N LEU A 461 -12.69 19.55 -0.72
CA LEU A 461 -12.89 18.31 0.04
C LEU A 461 -12.17 17.11 -0.60
N LYS A 462 -12.19 17.02 -1.93
CA LYS A 462 -11.48 15.98 -2.67
C LYS A 462 -9.96 16.15 -2.54
N GLU A 463 -9.45 17.36 -2.71
CA GLU A 463 -8.02 17.66 -2.58
C GLU A 463 -7.49 17.28 -1.19
N ILE A 464 -8.24 17.53 -0.11
CA ILE A 464 -7.89 17.07 1.24
C ILE A 464 -7.79 15.55 1.31
N GLY A 465 -8.75 14.82 0.70
CA GLY A 465 -8.72 13.36 0.64
C GLY A 465 -7.50 12.82 -0.11
N ASP A 466 -7.17 13.43 -1.24
CA ASP A 466 -5.99 13.06 -2.04
C ASP A 466 -4.68 13.34 -1.26
N LEU A 467 -4.61 14.46 -0.52
CA LEU A 467 -3.47 14.79 0.34
C LEU A 467 -3.32 13.82 1.51
N LYS A 468 -4.43 13.42 2.15
CA LYS A 468 -4.43 12.40 3.21
C LYS A 468 -3.90 11.06 2.68
N ALA A 469 -4.38 10.62 1.51
CA ALA A 469 -3.93 9.39 0.89
C ALA A 469 -2.42 9.39 0.59
N ASN A 470 -1.90 10.50 0.06
CA ASN A 470 -0.45 10.65 -0.20
C ASN A 470 0.38 10.62 1.09
N TYR A 471 -0.11 11.24 2.17
CA TYR A 471 0.54 11.13 3.49
C TYR A 471 0.59 9.69 3.99
N VAL A 472 -0.53 8.95 3.94
CA VAL A 472 -0.61 7.55 4.37
C VAL A 472 0.29 6.66 3.52
N GLU A 473 0.28 6.82 2.19
CA GLU A 473 1.17 6.10 1.27
C GLU A 473 2.65 6.37 1.58
N SER A 474 2.98 7.60 1.98
CA SER A 474 4.36 7.92 2.39
C SER A 474 4.77 7.19 3.66
N LEU A 475 3.85 6.99 4.63
CA LEU A 475 4.11 6.21 5.85
C LEU A 475 4.34 4.73 5.56
N GLU A 476 3.60 4.16 4.61
CA GLU A 476 3.72 2.74 4.22
C GLU A 476 5.05 2.43 3.50
N ASN A 477 5.66 3.45 2.88
CA ASN A 477 6.90 3.32 2.10
C ASN A 477 8.16 3.80 2.86
N ILE A 478 8.11 3.92 4.18
CA ILE A 478 9.31 4.22 4.98
C ILE A 478 10.25 2.99 4.90
N PRO A 479 11.51 3.17 4.45
CA PRO A 479 12.45 2.05 4.35
C PRO A 479 12.87 1.54 5.74
N ASP A 480 13.53 0.39 5.81
CA ASP A 480 14.06 -0.10 7.08
C ASP A 480 15.11 0.88 7.66
N LYS A 481 15.08 1.06 8.98
CA LYS A 481 16.01 1.94 9.71
C LYS A 481 17.47 1.52 9.56
N THR A 482 17.69 0.22 9.50
CA THR A 482 19.02 -0.39 9.38
C THR A 482 19.03 -1.34 8.20
N ILE A 483 20.12 -1.34 7.45
CA ILE A 483 20.37 -2.25 6.33
C ILE A 483 21.66 -3.04 6.57
N PRO A 484 21.86 -4.18 5.88
CA PRO A 484 23.13 -4.90 5.94
C PRO A 484 24.28 -4.05 5.39
N ASP A 485 25.46 -4.13 6.02
CA ASP A 485 26.66 -3.43 5.53
C ASP A 485 27.15 -4.00 4.20
N GLU A 486 26.88 -3.27 3.11
CA GLU A 486 27.30 -3.65 1.76
C GLU A 486 28.83 -3.67 1.58
N ASN A 487 29.56 -2.99 2.47
CA ASN A 487 31.03 -2.96 2.44
C ASN A 487 31.65 -4.18 3.14
N ASP A 488 30.84 -5.01 3.83
CA ASP A 488 31.33 -6.25 4.42
C ASP A 488 31.81 -7.21 3.32
N ALA A 489 33.00 -7.76 3.48
CA ALA A 489 33.60 -8.67 2.50
C ALA A 489 32.77 -9.94 2.24
N ARG A 490 31.80 -10.25 3.12
CA ARG A 490 30.86 -11.38 2.99
C ARG A 490 29.55 -11.00 2.27
N TYR A 491 29.23 -9.72 2.16
CA TYR A 491 27.94 -9.24 1.64
C TYR A 491 27.63 -9.85 0.27
N GLN A 492 28.48 -9.57 -0.72
CA GLN A 492 28.27 -10.05 -2.08
C GLN A 492 28.21 -11.59 -2.18
N TRP A 493 29.00 -12.30 -1.36
CA TRP A 493 28.99 -13.77 -1.34
C TRP A 493 27.61 -14.31 -0.98
N TYR A 494 27.02 -13.78 0.09
CA TYR A 494 25.73 -14.27 0.57
C TYR A 494 24.55 -13.72 -0.23
N VAL A 495 24.67 -12.53 -0.83
CA VAL A 495 23.72 -12.05 -1.86
C VAL A 495 23.67 -13.03 -3.03
N ASN A 496 24.84 -13.38 -3.59
CA ASN A 496 24.93 -14.34 -4.70
C ASN A 496 24.32 -15.70 -4.34
N LEU A 497 24.54 -16.16 -3.11
CA LEU A 497 24.00 -17.42 -2.61
C LEU A 497 22.47 -17.37 -2.45
N TYR A 498 21.95 -16.32 -1.82
CA TYR A 498 20.51 -16.14 -1.57
C TYR A 498 19.70 -16.22 -2.87
N TYR A 499 20.11 -15.46 -3.89
CA TYR A 499 19.43 -15.49 -5.18
C TYR A 499 19.66 -16.79 -5.95
N ARG A 500 20.83 -17.44 -5.80
CA ARG A 500 21.06 -18.77 -6.40
C ARG A 500 20.19 -19.87 -5.77
N MET A 501 19.77 -19.68 -4.52
CA MET A 501 18.82 -20.53 -3.79
C MET A 501 17.35 -20.19 -4.10
N GLY A 502 17.08 -19.16 -4.90
CA GLY A 502 15.73 -18.79 -5.35
C GLY A 502 15.21 -17.45 -4.83
N GLY A 503 16.05 -16.60 -4.20
CA GLY A 503 15.68 -15.21 -3.90
C GLY A 503 14.56 -15.03 -2.88
N GLY A 504 14.23 -16.08 -2.12
CA GLY A 504 13.12 -16.08 -1.18
C GLY A 504 11.76 -16.43 -1.79
N GLU A 505 11.70 -16.85 -3.06
CA GLU A 505 10.47 -17.33 -3.70
C GLU A 505 9.75 -18.40 -2.86
N GLU A 506 8.44 -18.25 -2.72
CA GLU A 506 7.59 -19.17 -1.97
C GLU A 506 6.64 -19.93 -2.89
N ASN A 507 6.34 -21.15 -2.50
CA ASN A 507 5.25 -21.93 -3.06
C ASN A 507 3.90 -21.33 -2.63
N ALA A 508 2.80 -21.77 -3.26
CA ALA A 508 1.45 -21.29 -2.93
C ALA A 508 1.01 -21.55 -1.47
N ASP A 509 1.74 -22.40 -0.74
CA ASP A 509 1.50 -22.70 0.68
C ASP A 509 2.39 -21.89 1.65
N GLY A 510 3.17 -20.92 1.14
CA GLY A 510 4.06 -20.07 1.93
C GLY A 510 5.40 -20.73 2.31
N THR A 511 5.69 -21.94 1.80
CA THR A 511 7.00 -22.58 2.02
C THR A 511 8.02 -22.12 0.98
N LYS A 512 9.30 -21.99 1.36
CA LYS A 512 10.35 -21.64 0.39
C LYS A 512 10.45 -22.67 -0.74
N ASN A 513 10.58 -22.17 -1.97
CA ASN A 513 10.67 -22.97 -3.18
C ASN A 513 11.96 -23.81 -3.17
N ASN A 514 11.83 -25.12 -2.96
CA ASN A 514 12.95 -26.07 -2.91
C ASN A 514 13.40 -26.59 -4.29
N ASN A 515 12.86 -26.05 -5.38
CA ASN A 515 13.29 -26.44 -6.73
C ASN A 515 14.69 -25.90 -7.09
N ASN A 516 15.22 -24.95 -6.30
CA ASN A 516 16.48 -24.28 -6.59
C ASN A 516 17.67 -24.82 -5.79
N TYR A 517 17.44 -25.54 -4.68
CA TYR A 517 18.50 -26.06 -3.81
C TYR A 517 18.22 -27.48 -3.32
N LYS A 518 19.25 -28.18 -2.87
CA LYS A 518 19.15 -29.51 -2.26
C LYS A 518 20.26 -29.73 -1.24
N GLU A 519 19.92 -30.36 -0.12
CA GLU A 519 20.89 -30.72 0.91
C GLU A 519 21.88 -31.78 0.38
N LEU A 520 23.16 -31.53 0.63
CA LEU A 520 24.23 -32.49 0.43
C LEU A 520 24.55 -33.20 1.76
N ASP A 521 24.54 -34.53 1.72
CA ASP A 521 24.77 -35.37 2.90
C ASP A 521 26.10 -35.02 3.60
N GLU A 522 26.07 -34.97 4.94
CA GLU A 522 27.23 -34.61 5.77
C GLU A 522 28.44 -35.55 5.55
N ASN A 523 28.22 -36.81 5.17
CA ASN A 523 29.30 -37.75 4.86
C ASN A 523 29.95 -37.48 3.51
N LEU A 524 29.25 -36.79 2.60
CA LEU A 524 29.73 -36.46 1.26
C LEU A 524 30.39 -35.09 1.23
N ILE A 525 29.90 -34.13 2.02
CA ILE A 525 30.36 -32.75 1.95
C ILE A 525 31.85 -32.58 2.29
N ASN A 526 32.39 -33.44 3.16
CA ASN A 526 33.79 -33.46 3.57
C ASN A 526 34.60 -34.55 2.86
N ASN A 527 34.05 -35.24 1.85
CA ASN A 527 34.71 -36.35 1.17
C ASN A 527 35.30 -35.89 -0.17
N ALA A 528 36.63 -35.72 -0.21
CA ALA A 528 37.34 -35.25 -1.40
C ALA A 528 37.30 -36.26 -2.56
N GLU A 529 37.41 -37.57 -2.27
CA GLU A 529 37.35 -38.62 -3.29
C GLU A 529 35.99 -38.64 -3.99
N TRP A 530 34.92 -38.50 -3.21
CA TRP A 530 33.57 -38.46 -3.73
C TRP A 530 33.34 -37.22 -4.60
N LEU A 531 33.80 -36.04 -4.17
CA LEU A 531 33.61 -34.83 -4.96
C LEU A 531 34.37 -34.93 -6.29
N GLN A 532 35.61 -35.40 -6.26
CA GLN A 532 36.39 -35.62 -7.48
C GLN A 532 35.69 -36.62 -8.42
N PHE A 533 35.22 -37.76 -7.89
CA PHE A 533 34.44 -38.72 -8.66
C PHE A 533 33.19 -38.09 -9.27
N ALA A 534 32.46 -37.28 -8.50
CA ALA A 534 31.23 -36.63 -8.94
C ALA A 534 31.46 -35.63 -10.08
N LEU A 535 32.58 -34.90 -10.04
CA LEU A 535 32.98 -33.95 -11.10
C LEU A 535 33.49 -34.68 -12.35
N GLU A 536 34.32 -35.72 -12.20
CA GLU A 536 34.87 -36.50 -13.33
C GLU A 536 33.80 -37.24 -14.12
N HIS A 537 32.73 -37.70 -13.44
CA HIS A 537 31.65 -38.46 -14.06
C HIS A 537 30.41 -37.61 -14.37
N GLY A 538 30.49 -36.28 -14.19
CA GLY A 538 29.40 -35.35 -14.51
C GLY A 538 28.13 -35.54 -13.66
N ILE A 539 28.27 -36.10 -12.46
CA ILE A 539 27.17 -36.20 -11.48
C ILE A 539 26.84 -34.81 -10.95
N LEU A 540 27.86 -33.98 -10.76
CA LEU A 540 27.75 -32.58 -10.39
C LEU A 540 28.42 -31.71 -11.45
N THR A 541 27.78 -30.58 -11.74
CA THR A 541 28.35 -29.48 -12.52
C THR A 541 28.82 -28.41 -11.55
N MET A 542 29.99 -27.81 -11.81
CA MET A 542 30.46 -26.66 -11.04
C MET A 542 30.05 -25.37 -11.73
N GLU A 543 29.59 -24.39 -10.96
CA GLU A 543 29.43 -23.01 -11.43
C GLU A 543 30.36 -22.09 -10.62
N GLN A 544 30.74 -20.96 -11.22
CA GLN A 544 31.47 -19.90 -10.55
C GLN A 544 30.70 -18.60 -10.69
N ALA A 545 30.50 -17.88 -9.57
CA ALA A 545 30.04 -16.50 -9.62
C ALA A 545 31.21 -15.63 -10.09
N SER A 546 31.08 -15.05 -11.28
CA SER A 546 32.13 -14.29 -11.93
C SER A 546 31.61 -12.95 -12.42
N TYR A 547 32.49 -11.96 -12.50
CA TYR A 547 32.13 -10.63 -12.97
C TYR A 547 31.54 -10.70 -14.38
N ASN A 548 30.42 -10.00 -14.56
CA ASN A 548 29.77 -9.78 -15.83
C ASN A 548 29.33 -8.31 -15.90
N GLU A 549 29.84 -7.58 -16.89
CA GLU A 549 29.53 -6.16 -17.09
C GLU A 549 28.03 -5.88 -17.24
N ASN A 550 27.28 -6.84 -17.79
CA ASN A 550 25.83 -6.73 -18.01
C ASN A 550 25.01 -7.39 -16.89
N GLY A 551 25.66 -7.92 -15.84
CA GLY A 551 25.02 -8.72 -14.80
C GLY A 551 24.50 -10.07 -15.30
N SER A 552 23.68 -10.72 -14.47
CA SER A 552 23.01 -11.98 -14.83
C SER A 552 21.62 -11.71 -15.41
N GLU A 553 21.31 -12.31 -16.56
CA GLU A 553 19.93 -12.32 -17.09
C GLU A 553 18.99 -13.14 -16.20
N LYS A 554 19.52 -14.17 -15.52
CA LYS A 554 18.74 -15.09 -14.69
C LYS A 554 18.56 -14.58 -13.26
N TYR A 555 19.57 -13.91 -12.71
CA TYR A 555 19.57 -13.36 -11.35
C TYR A 555 19.96 -11.88 -11.36
N PRO A 556 19.12 -10.96 -11.87
CA PRO A 556 19.48 -9.55 -11.99
C PRO A 556 19.92 -8.88 -10.67
N GLU A 557 19.44 -9.41 -9.54
CA GLU A 557 19.62 -8.86 -8.20
C GLU A 557 21.04 -9.06 -7.63
N ILE A 558 21.85 -9.93 -8.25
CA ILE A 558 23.25 -10.13 -7.82
C ILE A 558 24.22 -9.09 -8.41
N GLY A 559 23.71 -8.09 -9.15
CA GLY A 559 24.49 -6.98 -9.69
C GLY A 559 25.39 -7.40 -10.86
N THR A 560 26.65 -6.97 -10.84
CA THR A 560 27.63 -7.24 -11.92
C THR A 560 28.26 -8.63 -11.83
N TYR A 561 27.52 -9.62 -11.32
CA TYR A 561 27.95 -11.01 -11.22
C TYR A 561 27.01 -11.91 -12.01
N ASP A 562 27.53 -13.04 -12.44
CA ASP A 562 26.76 -14.08 -13.10
C ASP A 562 27.31 -15.46 -12.75
N TRP A 563 26.40 -16.41 -12.52
CA TRP A 563 26.73 -17.80 -12.24
C TRP A 563 26.96 -18.54 -13.56
N LYS A 564 28.22 -18.86 -13.85
CA LYS A 564 28.60 -19.54 -15.10
C LYS A 564 29.12 -20.94 -14.83
N ALA A 565 28.60 -21.90 -15.58
CA ALA A 565 29.11 -23.26 -15.57
C ALA A 565 30.58 -23.28 -15.99
N ILE A 566 31.42 -23.96 -15.22
CA ILE A 566 32.85 -24.09 -15.44
C ILE A 566 33.26 -25.56 -15.32
N ILE A 567 34.14 -26.00 -16.23
CA ILE A 567 34.76 -27.32 -16.12
C ILE A 567 35.79 -27.25 -15.00
N TYR A 568 35.79 -28.22 -14.07
CA TYR A 568 36.66 -28.19 -12.89
C TYR A 568 38.16 -28.07 -13.22
N THR A 569 38.62 -28.58 -14.37
CA THR A 569 40.01 -28.43 -14.84
C THR A 569 40.40 -27.00 -15.22
N ASN A 570 39.43 -26.12 -15.42
CA ASN A 570 39.63 -24.71 -15.78
C ASN A 570 39.58 -23.78 -14.57
N ALA A 571 39.26 -24.29 -13.38
CA ALA A 571 39.28 -23.48 -12.16
C ALA A 571 40.72 -23.12 -11.79
N SER A 572 41.00 -21.82 -11.67
CA SER A 572 42.34 -21.30 -11.36
C SER A 572 42.90 -21.80 -10.04
N ASP A 573 42.00 -22.11 -9.11
CA ASP A 573 42.34 -22.44 -7.73
C ASP A 573 42.52 -23.95 -7.55
N PHE A 574 42.36 -24.76 -8.59
CA PHE A 574 42.45 -26.21 -8.49
C PHE A 574 43.81 -26.68 -9.00
N LYS A 575 44.37 -27.67 -8.32
CA LYS A 575 45.63 -28.30 -8.71
C LYS A 575 45.54 -29.81 -8.56
N SER A 576 45.97 -30.54 -9.58
CA SER A 576 46.17 -31.99 -9.49
C SER A 576 47.53 -32.25 -8.82
N GLN A 577 47.54 -33.11 -7.81
CA GLN A 577 48.73 -33.55 -7.08
C GLN A 577 48.72 -35.07 -6.90
N GLU A 578 49.89 -35.70 -6.79
CA GLU A 578 50.01 -37.12 -6.44
C GLU A 578 49.39 -37.39 -5.05
N ASP A 579 48.58 -38.44 -4.93
CA ASP A 579 47.95 -38.83 -3.67
C ASP A 579 48.95 -39.60 -2.80
N GLU A 580 49.84 -38.86 -2.12
CA GLU A 580 50.91 -39.43 -1.29
C GLU A 580 50.38 -40.40 -0.22
N VAL A 581 49.18 -40.16 0.29
CA VAL A 581 48.55 -41.01 1.32
C VAL A 581 48.12 -42.34 0.72
N LYS A 582 47.45 -42.35 -0.45
CA LYS A 582 47.12 -43.59 -1.16
C LYS A 582 48.36 -44.34 -1.61
N ILE A 583 49.37 -43.63 -2.11
CA ILE A 583 50.64 -44.22 -2.50
C ILE A 583 51.29 -44.92 -1.31
N ALA A 584 51.40 -44.25 -0.16
CA ALA A 584 51.98 -44.83 1.04
C ALA A 584 51.17 -46.04 1.57
N ALA A 585 49.85 -45.95 1.58
CA ALA A 585 48.98 -47.05 2.00
C ALA A 585 49.10 -48.27 1.04
N ALA A 586 49.12 -48.02 -0.26
CA ALA A 586 49.31 -49.05 -1.28
C ALA A 586 50.71 -49.68 -1.19
N GLU A 587 51.76 -48.88 -0.91
CA GLU A 587 53.13 -49.37 -0.73
C GLU A 587 53.22 -50.35 0.45
N VAL A 588 52.61 -50.01 1.59
CA VAL A 588 52.56 -50.88 2.77
C VAL A 588 51.81 -52.18 2.44
N LYS A 589 50.64 -52.07 1.79
CA LYS A 589 49.83 -53.23 1.39
C LYS A 589 50.58 -54.14 0.42
N TYR A 590 51.27 -53.56 -0.56
CA TYR A 590 52.09 -54.27 -1.54
C TYR A 590 53.22 -55.04 -0.86
N LYS A 591 54.00 -54.38 0.01
CA LYS A 591 55.09 -55.01 0.78
C LYS A 591 54.59 -56.20 1.62
N ASN A 592 53.46 -56.04 2.29
CA ASN A 592 52.86 -57.11 3.10
C ASN A 592 52.40 -58.30 2.23
N LYS A 593 51.65 -58.03 1.14
CA LYS A 593 51.20 -59.08 0.20
C LYS A 593 52.37 -59.82 -0.43
N LEU A 594 53.42 -59.11 -0.86
CA LEU A 594 54.60 -59.70 -1.47
C LEU A 594 55.33 -60.64 -0.49
N THR A 595 55.49 -60.20 0.76
CA THR A 595 56.09 -61.01 1.83
C THR A 595 55.29 -62.29 2.09
N GLU A 596 53.96 -62.20 2.11
CA GLU A 596 53.09 -63.37 2.28
C GLU A 596 53.22 -64.34 1.11
N ILE A 597 53.23 -63.83 -0.12
CA ILE A 597 53.39 -64.62 -1.35
C ILE A 597 54.75 -65.33 -1.36
N GLU A 598 55.84 -64.63 -1.06
CA GLU A 598 57.18 -65.22 -0.99
C GLU A 598 57.28 -66.35 0.05
N ASN A 599 56.64 -66.18 1.21
CA ASN A 599 56.61 -67.21 2.25
C ASN A 599 55.80 -68.44 1.81
N GLN A 600 54.68 -68.24 1.11
CA GLN A 600 53.88 -69.34 0.57
C GLN A 600 54.61 -70.06 -0.58
N ASP A 601 55.30 -69.32 -1.45
CA ASP A 601 56.09 -69.89 -2.56
C ASP A 601 57.24 -70.77 -2.04
N LYS A 602 57.99 -70.28 -1.04
CA LYS A 602 59.04 -71.06 -0.35
C LYS A 602 58.49 -72.34 0.27
N LYS A 603 57.29 -72.30 0.84
CA LYS A 603 56.64 -73.48 1.41
C LYS A 603 56.27 -74.49 0.32
N TYR A 604 55.68 -74.03 -0.80
CA TYR A 604 55.38 -74.89 -1.93
C TYR A 604 56.63 -75.51 -2.55
N ASP A 605 57.75 -74.78 -2.62
CA ASP A 605 59.04 -75.34 -3.06
C ASP A 605 59.56 -76.45 -2.12
N GLN A 606 59.42 -76.27 -0.82
CA GLN A 606 59.77 -77.30 0.16
C GLN A 606 58.88 -78.54 0.03
N ASP A 607 57.57 -78.34 -0.15
CA ASP A 607 56.61 -79.43 -0.31
C ASP A 607 56.85 -80.19 -1.63
N LEU A 608 57.13 -79.50 -2.74
CA LEU A 608 57.51 -80.13 -4.02
C LEU A 608 58.80 -80.95 -3.90
N LYS A 609 59.84 -80.43 -3.25
CA LYS A 609 61.10 -81.18 -3.00
C LYS A 609 60.86 -82.44 -2.18
N LYS A 610 59.98 -82.36 -1.18
CA LYS A 610 59.61 -83.52 -0.36
C LYS A 610 58.83 -84.55 -1.17
N LEU A 611 57.85 -84.12 -1.96
CA LEU A 611 57.09 -84.99 -2.86
C LEU A 611 58.01 -85.65 -3.90
N ASP A 612 58.96 -84.93 -4.49
CA ASP A 612 59.94 -85.51 -5.41
C ASP A 612 60.83 -86.57 -4.72
N THR A 613 61.27 -86.30 -3.49
CA THR A 613 62.02 -87.29 -2.69
C THR A 613 61.17 -88.54 -2.40
N GLU A 614 59.90 -88.34 -2.02
CA GLU A 614 58.94 -89.45 -1.79
C GLU A 614 58.65 -90.23 -3.06
N HIS A 615 58.47 -89.55 -4.20
CA HIS A 615 58.23 -90.14 -5.50
C HIS A 615 59.41 -91.00 -5.93
N ASN A 616 60.65 -90.50 -5.82
CA ASN A 616 61.87 -91.25 -6.13
C ASN A 616 62.04 -92.50 -5.25
N ALA A 617 61.71 -92.40 -3.96
CA ALA A 617 61.74 -93.53 -3.03
C ALA A 617 60.68 -94.59 -3.39
N LEU A 618 59.45 -94.16 -3.70
CA LEU A 618 58.35 -95.04 -4.11
C LEU A 618 58.61 -95.68 -5.48
N GLN A 619 59.21 -94.97 -6.42
CA GLN A 619 59.60 -95.48 -7.72
C GLN A 619 60.67 -96.58 -7.57
N THR A 620 61.66 -96.35 -6.70
CA THR A 620 62.67 -97.36 -6.37
C THR A 620 62.03 -98.61 -5.73
N GLU A 621 61.06 -98.43 -4.83
CA GLU A 621 60.29 -99.53 -4.23
C GLU A 621 59.47 -100.29 -5.29
N TYR A 622 58.80 -99.54 -6.18
CA TYR A 622 58.02 -100.08 -7.29
C TYR A 622 58.87 -100.97 -8.20
N ASP A 623 60.03 -100.48 -8.65
CA ASP A 623 60.94 -101.22 -9.54
C ASP A 623 61.51 -102.48 -8.85
N SER A 624 61.79 -102.39 -7.55
CA SER A 624 62.20 -103.54 -6.73
C SER A 624 61.11 -104.62 -6.66
N VAL A 625 59.87 -104.24 -6.34
CA VAL A 625 58.73 -105.16 -6.23
C VAL A 625 58.37 -105.76 -7.59
N LYS A 626 58.36 -104.95 -8.65
CA LYS A 626 58.16 -105.39 -10.04
C LYS A 626 59.20 -106.43 -10.44
N GLY A 627 60.49 -106.17 -10.19
CA GLY A 627 61.56 -107.13 -10.48
C GLY A 627 61.44 -108.45 -9.72
N VAL A 628 60.88 -108.44 -8.50
CA VAL A 628 60.57 -109.68 -7.75
C VAL A 628 59.38 -110.43 -8.37
N ILE A 629 58.34 -109.72 -8.81
CA ILE A 629 57.19 -110.32 -9.50
C ILE A 629 57.64 -110.93 -10.83
N ASP A 630 58.41 -110.22 -11.65
CA ASP A 630 58.91 -110.69 -12.95
C ASP A 630 59.73 -111.98 -12.78
N LYS A 631 60.64 -112.02 -11.80
CA LYS A 631 61.40 -113.24 -11.46
C LYS A 631 60.50 -114.39 -11.01
N ASN A 632 59.42 -114.12 -10.29
CA ASN A 632 58.47 -115.14 -9.86
C ASN A 632 57.60 -115.65 -11.04
N VAL A 633 57.22 -114.77 -11.96
CA VAL A 633 56.52 -115.12 -13.21
C VAL A 633 57.43 -115.97 -14.08
N GLU A 634 58.69 -115.59 -14.31
CA GLU A 634 59.67 -116.40 -15.04
C GLU A 634 59.89 -117.79 -14.41
N ARG A 635 60.00 -117.87 -13.08
CA ARG A 635 60.11 -119.15 -12.36
C ARG A 635 58.87 -120.01 -12.53
N SER A 636 57.69 -119.39 -12.50
CA SER A 636 56.42 -120.10 -12.69
C SER A 636 56.31 -120.60 -14.14
N PHE A 637 56.62 -119.75 -15.14
CA PHE A 637 56.67 -120.15 -16.55
C PHE A 637 57.64 -121.31 -16.78
N LYS A 638 58.87 -121.24 -16.25
CA LYS A 638 59.86 -122.33 -16.34
C LYS A 638 59.42 -123.64 -15.64
N ALA A 639 58.53 -123.56 -14.66
CA ALA A 639 58.01 -124.72 -13.95
C ALA A 639 56.80 -125.37 -14.65
N PHE A 640 56.15 -124.65 -15.58
CA PHE A 640 54.96 -125.09 -16.32
C PHE A 640 55.15 -125.20 -17.84
N SER A 641 56.35 -124.89 -18.35
CA SER A 641 56.86 -125.19 -19.71
C SER A 641 57.75 -126.41 -19.68
#